data_AF-A0A3E5FQY2-F1
#
_entry.id   AF-A0A3E5FQY2-F1
#
_cell.length_a   1.000
_cell.length_b   1.000
_cell.length_c   1.000
_cell.angle_alpha   90.00
_cell.angle_beta   90.00
_cell.angle_gamma   90.00
#
_symmetry.space_group_name_H-M   'P 1'
#
loop_
_entity.id
_entity.type
_entity.pdbx_description
1 polymer ?
#
loop_
_entity_poly.entity_id
_entity_poly.type
_entity_poly.pdbx_seq_one_letter_code
_entity_poly.pdbx_strand_id
1 'polypeptide(L)'
;MRNETYLRMLILLLPFVDFHFCSSFQYNKKELESKILLYLKYHGHIENVDIAKNIISFYYDKKNYDVDDFIEILEKISKSLLTYHNDHIMVDIFTKPANYNDVLSPFHNKILPFVEINRLISDNLLTAIYNFKNNYELEYILENDLVKPISVVNYQLEMILNKGLAENHTHLFGSIPFEVQWGWLMDKLSNNKYIVVQNMLKKLDDSSINSGVQYHKDNLQINASLGNIILYTSLIRILMLNFLVLEYGKKDFNFRKYIGYQCKFLNFTYSEEKYLETIINSFYNCKFESNDKNYILHFGLVSKIISNDDNYYENMFKNCVSLKSTEILKNKFKINRFSIKSDYNLMEFIFLYKSYEYICNHNDKFFKEIFFQYFRYKNVFHTLINQSSDIKGFFEFQMYFKSQHSLINTASTMFTPIFQTYAYENVKYLEIRIGHIRTSNKALIPTDILKTMKNTFYKFVNAYLNHLQTLEDDNVVKAGVILHFNKRNDVYAGKCWYDFMTYDNKMLLNYERYREECFINLIALVYLRGEIKGADKFIIGIDAASNELLTEPWVLAPIFKSVKDKWHDILVKKMDYYDVGSYKRSSPLGITYHVGEVFNSIVSGLRHVDEVIEHYGFQSGERLGHATILGIDTDRYSKEKKVITLSVIELLDNWLWIYHIKAEKNLFKDISPTFVENKIYDLIHIIYGDINGHIHGEISIHNLYQVYLMQFDDNKINKDFYKQCNLGEKGYPCYFAEEKNPWSSTMLFYTRHCSCYLKKMNKFVQMEIDNDFLRCIYKEAQAYLLQKIANKGIIVEVNPISNSLIGDMDDIFDHPIIKINDTYKDNSNYNHVMTTINTDNPGVFSTTLSNQFGFIEQLLIDRGYSKEQALQWIDRIRENGLNSTFIQYKKMSKKDIIRELEYIKKQLDENI
;
A
#
# COMPACT_ATOMS: atom_id res chain seq x y z
N MET A 1 -16.60 16.03 -5.83
CA MET A 1 -17.01 14.98 -6.79
C MET A 1 -16.69 13.58 -6.24
N ARG A 2 -15.50 13.31 -5.69
CA ARG A 2 -15.19 11.99 -5.10
C ARG A 2 -16.05 11.56 -3.90
N ASN A 3 -16.31 12.44 -2.93
CA ASN A 3 -17.22 12.12 -1.80
C ASN A 3 -18.61 11.67 -2.28
N GLU A 4 -19.09 12.23 -3.38
CA GLU A 4 -20.40 11.87 -3.92
C GLU A 4 -20.38 10.52 -4.66
N THR A 5 -19.37 10.27 -5.50
CA THR A 5 -19.24 8.97 -6.19
C THR A 5 -19.06 7.84 -5.19
N TYR A 6 -18.20 8.02 -4.18
CA TYR A 6 -18.04 7.04 -3.11
C TYR A 6 -19.35 6.81 -2.36
N LEU A 7 -20.03 7.87 -1.90
CA LEU A 7 -21.31 7.75 -1.19
C LEU A 7 -22.36 6.99 -2.01
N ARG A 8 -22.44 7.26 -3.32
CA ARG A 8 -23.35 6.55 -4.24
C ARG A 8 -23.01 5.07 -4.35
N MET A 9 -21.74 4.71 -4.55
CA MET A 9 -21.33 3.31 -4.66
C MET A 9 -21.47 2.59 -3.33
N LEU A 10 -21.16 3.25 -2.21
CA LEU A 10 -21.34 2.73 -0.87
C LEU A 10 -22.82 2.42 -0.58
N ILE A 11 -23.74 3.35 -0.87
CA ILE A 11 -25.18 3.11 -0.69
C ILE A 11 -25.64 1.90 -1.51
N LEU A 12 -25.21 1.82 -2.77
CA LEU A 12 -25.55 0.72 -3.67
C LEU A 12 -25.01 -0.64 -3.21
N LEU A 13 -23.85 -0.65 -2.55
CA LEU A 13 -23.14 -1.87 -2.18
C LEU A 13 -23.23 -2.23 -0.69
N LEU A 14 -23.78 -1.36 0.16
CA LEU A 14 -23.82 -1.58 1.62
C LEU A 14 -24.45 -2.93 2.02
N PRO A 15 -25.55 -3.41 1.39
CA PRO A 15 -26.11 -4.73 1.68
C PRO A 15 -25.19 -5.92 1.40
N PHE A 16 -24.13 -5.71 0.61
CA PHE A 16 -23.17 -6.72 0.19
C PHE A 16 -21.85 -6.68 0.98
N VAL A 17 -21.52 -5.56 1.63
CA VAL A 17 -20.22 -5.33 2.30
C VAL A 17 -20.31 -5.23 3.81
N ASP A 18 -21.44 -4.75 4.35
CA ASP A 18 -21.58 -4.51 5.79
C ASP A 18 -22.06 -5.78 6.52
N PHE A 19 -21.33 -6.17 7.56
CA PHE A 19 -21.57 -7.39 8.33
C PHE A 19 -22.98 -7.45 8.95
N HIS A 20 -23.60 -6.32 9.28
CA HIS A 20 -24.93 -6.30 9.90
C HIS A 20 -26.03 -6.72 8.94
N PHE A 21 -25.81 -6.60 7.62
CA PHE A 21 -26.76 -7.06 6.60
C PHE A 21 -26.80 -8.58 6.47
N CYS A 22 -25.76 -9.30 6.92
CA CYS A 22 -25.67 -10.76 6.91
C CYS A 22 -26.71 -11.46 7.78
N SER A 23 -27.39 -10.76 8.69
CA SER A 23 -28.42 -11.31 9.60
C SER A 23 -29.78 -11.58 8.96
N SER A 24 -30.04 -11.05 7.75
CA SER A 24 -31.31 -11.26 7.04
C SER A 24 -31.10 -11.38 5.53
N PHE A 25 -32.01 -12.12 4.91
CA PHE A 25 -32.13 -12.30 3.46
C PHE A 25 -33.29 -11.49 2.86
N GLN A 26 -34.11 -10.86 3.70
CA GLN A 26 -35.30 -10.13 3.28
C GLN A 26 -35.45 -8.82 4.05
N TYR A 27 -35.91 -7.79 3.33
CA TYR A 27 -36.17 -6.46 3.89
C TYR A 27 -37.38 -5.84 3.20
N ASN A 28 -38.22 -5.13 3.95
CA ASN A 28 -39.09 -4.14 3.31
C ASN A 28 -38.31 -2.83 3.06
N LYS A 29 -38.83 -1.96 2.18
CA LYS A 29 -38.16 -0.71 1.79
C LYS A 29 -37.76 0.17 2.98
N LYS A 30 -38.64 0.35 3.96
CA LYS A 30 -38.39 1.21 5.12
C LYS A 30 -37.32 0.64 6.04
N GLU A 31 -37.33 -0.67 6.24
CA GLU A 31 -36.29 -1.38 6.99
C GLU A 31 -34.94 -1.26 6.29
N LEU A 32 -34.89 -1.50 4.97
CA LEU A 32 -33.67 -1.40 4.18
C LEU A 32 -33.10 0.03 4.21
N GLU A 33 -33.93 1.04 3.97
CA GLU A 33 -33.54 2.46 4.05
C GLU A 33 -32.99 2.82 5.42
N SER A 34 -33.72 2.47 6.49
CA SER A 34 -33.31 2.77 7.86
C SER A 34 -31.99 2.09 8.21
N LYS A 35 -31.81 0.84 7.76
CA LYS A 35 -30.59 0.07 7.99
C LYS A 35 -29.42 0.65 7.20
N ILE A 36 -29.62 1.04 5.95
CA ILE A 36 -28.58 1.69 5.15
C ILE A 36 -28.14 2.98 5.83
N LEU A 37 -29.07 3.88 6.17
CA LEU A 37 -28.76 5.15 6.85
C LEU A 37 -28.02 4.93 8.18
N LEU A 38 -28.41 3.91 8.95
CA LEU A 38 -27.75 3.60 10.22
C LEU A 38 -26.29 3.21 10.04
N TYR A 39 -25.97 2.41 9.03
CA TYR A 39 -24.64 1.84 8.86
C TYR A 39 -23.71 2.66 7.95
N LEU A 40 -24.24 3.53 7.07
CA LEU A 40 -23.41 4.41 6.22
C LEU A 40 -22.34 5.19 7.01
N LYS A 41 -22.69 5.67 8.22
CA LYS A 41 -21.80 6.47 9.07
C LYS A 41 -20.53 5.75 9.54
N TYR A 42 -20.49 4.42 9.46
CA TYR A 42 -19.32 3.62 9.86
C TYR A 42 -18.33 3.39 8.71
N HIS A 43 -18.73 3.70 7.47
CA HIS A 43 -17.91 3.48 6.28
C HIS A 43 -17.38 4.78 5.66
N GLY A 44 -17.94 5.94 6.01
CA GLY A 44 -17.43 7.20 5.49
C GLY A 44 -18.21 8.44 5.86
N HIS A 45 -17.86 9.55 5.22
CA HIS A 45 -18.44 10.85 5.53
C HIS A 45 -19.78 11.08 4.83
N ILE A 46 -20.79 11.51 5.58
CA ILE A 46 -22.11 11.91 5.03
C ILE A 46 -22.29 13.40 5.32
N GLU A 47 -22.21 14.23 4.29
CA GLU A 47 -22.43 15.68 4.43
C GLU A 47 -23.93 16.03 4.58
N ASN A 48 -24.81 15.27 3.93
CA ASN A 48 -26.24 15.55 3.87
C ASN A 48 -27.07 14.27 3.80
N VAL A 49 -27.89 14.03 4.83
CA VAL A 49 -28.74 12.84 4.95
C VAL A 49 -29.90 12.83 3.94
N ASP A 50 -30.44 14.00 3.57
CA ASP A 50 -31.51 14.09 2.57
C ASP A 50 -31.02 13.65 1.18
N ILE A 51 -29.76 13.99 0.85
CA ILE A 51 -29.10 13.50 -0.37
C ILE A 51 -28.96 11.97 -0.31
N ALA A 52 -28.50 11.43 0.82
CA ALA A 52 -28.38 9.98 0.99
C ALA A 52 -29.72 9.26 0.82
N LYS A 53 -30.82 9.81 1.38
CA LYS A 53 -32.18 9.24 1.22
C LYS A 53 -32.67 9.23 -0.22
N ASN A 54 -32.38 10.29 -0.98
CA ASN A 54 -32.72 10.35 -2.39
C ASN A 54 -31.94 9.30 -3.20
N ILE A 55 -30.65 9.12 -2.90
CA ILE A 55 -29.81 8.08 -3.53
C ILE A 55 -30.30 6.68 -3.16
N ILE A 56 -30.66 6.42 -1.90
CA ILE A 56 -31.26 5.15 -1.48
C ILE A 56 -32.54 4.87 -2.25
N SER A 57 -33.41 5.88 -2.40
CA SER A 57 -34.67 5.73 -3.13
C SER A 57 -34.47 5.45 -4.62
N PHE A 58 -33.37 5.90 -5.20
CA PHE A 58 -32.98 5.62 -6.58
C PHE A 58 -32.54 4.16 -6.76
N TYR A 59 -31.65 3.66 -5.89
CA TYR A 59 -31.14 2.28 -6.01
C TYR A 59 -32.12 1.23 -5.46
N TYR A 60 -32.93 1.60 -4.47
CA TYR A 60 -33.84 0.71 -3.75
C TYR A 60 -35.29 1.22 -3.81
N ASP A 61 -35.91 1.15 -4.99
CA ASP A 61 -37.27 1.64 -5.25
C ASP A 61 -38.41 0.64 -4.91
N LYS A 62 -38.15 -0.68 -4.96
CA LYS A 62 -39.12 -1.76 -4.72
C LYS A 62 -39.67 -1.75 -3.29
N LYS A 63 -40.86 -2.34 -3.11
CA LYS A 63 -41.53 -2.44 -1.80
C LYS A 63 -40.83 -3.41 -0.85
N ASN A 64 -40.38 -4.54 -1.39
CA ASN A 64 -39.67 -5.60 -0.67
C ASN A 64 -38.45 -6.02 -1.48
N TYR A 65 -37.44 -6.49 -0.77
CA TYR A 65 -36.19 -7.00 -1.30
C TYR A 65 -35.93 -8.39 -0.73
N ASP A 66 -35.70 -9.36 -1.62
CA ASP A 66 -35.15 -10.66 -1.28
C ASP A 66 -33.80 -10.91 -2.00
N VAL A 67 -33.29 -12.14 -1.91
CA VAL A 67 -32.01 -12.51 -2.51
C VAL A 67 -32.01 -12.36 -4.03
N ASP A 68 -33.14 -12.61 -4.70
CA ASP A 68 -33.23 -12.45 -6.16
C ASP A 68 -33.13 -10.98 -6.55
N ASP A 69 -33.76 -10.08 -5.77
CA ASP A 69 -33.63 -8.64 -5.99
C ASP A 69 -32.18 -8.14 -5.81
N PHE A 70 -31.46 -8.66 -4.81
CA PHE A 70 -30.05 -8.31 -4.60
C PHE A 70 -29.14 -8.86 -5.70
N ILE A 71 -29.39 -10.08 -6.20
CA ILE A 71 -28.66 -10.62 -7.36
C ILE A 71 -28.95 -9.79 -8.61
N GLU A 72 -30.21 -9.37 -8.83
CA GLU A 72 -30.58 -8.49 -9.94
C GLU A 72 -29.81 -7.17 -9.91
N ILE A 73 -29.55 -6.62 -8.71
CA ILE A 73 -28.71 -5.41 -8.57
C ILE A 73 -27.27 -5.69 -9.05
N LEU A 74 -26.66 -6.81 -8.65
CA LEU A 74 -25.32 -7.19 -9.14
C LEU A 74 -25.29 -7.41 -10.66
N GLU A 75 -26.35 -7.99 -11.22
CA GLU A 75 -26.52 -8.13 -12.68
C GLU A 75 -26.56 -6.77 -13.39
N LYS A 76 -27.31 -5.81 -12.84
CA LYS A 76 -27.40 -4.46 -13.40
C LYS A 76 -26.07 -3.72 -13.28
N ILE A 77 -25.36 -3.85 -12.15
CA ILE A 77 -24.01 -3.28 -11.98
C ILE A 77 -23.08 -3.88 -13.03
N SER A 78 -23.01 -5.21 -13.11
CA SER A 78 -22.17 -5.95 -14.04
C SER A 78 -22.43 -5.52 -15.50
N LYS A 79 -23.70 -5.47 -15.92
CA LYS A 79 -24.10 -5.05 -17.26
C LYS A 79 -23.79 -3.59 -17.57
N SER A 80 -23.98 -2.69 -16.59
CA SER A 80 -23.74 -1.26 -16.79
C SER A 80 -22.24 -0.94 -16.78
N LEU A 81 -21.47 -1.63 -15.93
CA LEU A 81 -20.07 -1.33 -15.70
C LEU A 81 -19.14 -1.97 -16.74
N LEU A 82 -19.44 -3.17 -17.21
CA LEU A 82 -18.48 -4.01 -17.93
C LEU A 82 -18.80 -4.13 -19.42
N THR A 83 -17.74 -4.28 -20.20
CA THR A 83 -17.79 -4.63 -21.63
C THR A 83 -16.58 -5.49 -21.99
N TYR A 84 -16.62 -6.14 -23.16
CA TYR A 84 -15.44 -6.77 -23.76
C TYR A 84 -14.90 -5.89 -24.88
N HIS A 85 -13.58 -5.73 -24.90
CA HIS A 85 -12.87 -5.15 -26.04
C HIS A 85 -11.55 -5.90 -26.22
N ASN A 86 -11.30 -6.44 -27.42
CA ASN A 86 -10.12 -7.27 -27.72
C ASN A 86 -9.85 -8.37 -26.70
N ASP A 87 -10.88 -9.18 -26.36
CA ASP A 87 -10.74 -10.29 -25.40
C ASP A 87 -10.28 -9.86 -23.99
N HIS A 88 -10.46 -8.58 -23.65
CA HIS A 88 -10.29 -8.08 -22.29
C HIS A 88 -11.62 -7.59 -21.74
N ILE A 89 -11.97 -8.08 -20.55
CA ILE A 89 -13.06 -7.48 -19.80
C ILE A 89 -12.59 -6.13 -19.26
N MET A 90 -13.37 -5.09 -19.53
CA MET A 90 -13.01 -3.73 -19.17
C MET A 90 -14.21 -2.91 -18.73
N VAL A 91 -13.92 -1.78 -18.10
CA VAL A 91 -14.93 -0.78 -17.78
C VAL A 91 -15.47 -0.18 -19.07
N ASP A 92 -16.80 -0.17 -19.21
CA ASP A 92 -17.47 0.45 -20.34
C ASP A 92 -17.41 1.98 -20.25
N ILE A 93 -16.37 2.53 -20.87
CA ILE A 93 -16.13 3.97 -21.03
C ILE A 93 -16.71 4.54 -22.33
N PHE A 94 -17.38 3.71 -23.15
CA PHE A 94 -17.78 4.07 -24.51
C PHE A 94 -19.26 4.40 -24.60
N THR A 95 -20.11 3.66 -23.87
CA THR A 95 -21.56 3.83 -23.98
C THR A 95 -22.10 4.79 -22.94
N LYS A 96 -22.91 5.75 -23.40
CA LYS A 96 -23.78 6.50 -22.50
C LYS A 96 -24.98 5.61 -22.16
N PRO A 97 -25.34 5.45 -20.88
CA PRO A 97 -26.52 4.69 -20.50
C PRO A 97 -27.76 5.28 -21.19
N ALA A 98 -28.49 4.43 -21.93
CA ALA A 98 -29.67 4.86 -22.68
C ALA A 98 -30.88 5.14 -21.79
N ASN A 99 -30.84 4.69 -20.53
CA ASN A 99 -31.95 4.74 -19.58
C ASN A 99 -31.52 5.46 -18.30
N TYR A 100 -32.29 6.45 -17.86
CA TYR A 100 -32.10 7.18 -16.61
C TYR A 100 -32.22 6.30 -15.35
N ASN A 101 -32.82 5.11 -15.47
CA ASN A 101 -32.93 4.15 -14.37
C ASN A 101 -31.76 3.14 -14.33
N ASP A 102 -30.77 3.25 -15.23
CA ASP A 102 -29.56 2.44 -15.14
C ASP A 102 -28.74 2.81 -13.89
N VAL A 103 -28.18 1.80 -13.21
CA VAL A 103 -27.51 1.95 -11.91
C VAL A 103 -26.32 2.91 -11.97
N LEU A 104 -25.65 3.01 -13.12
CA LEU A 104 -24.56 3.95 -13.34
C LEU A 104 -24.91 5.03 -14.36
N SER A 105 -26.20 5.22 -14.67
CA SER A 105 -26.70 6.29 -15.55
C SER A 105 -26.18 7.71 -15.24
N PRO A 106 -25.92 8.10 -13.98
CA PRO A 106 -25.39 9.44 -13.70
C PRO A 106 -23.95 9.64 -14.19
N PHE A 107 -23.22 8.56 -14.50
CA PHE A 107 -21.80 8.60 -14.81
C PHE A 107 -21.56 8.36 -16.30
N HIS A 108 -21.16 9.41 -17.01
CA HIS A 108 -20.68 9.28 -18.38
C HIS A 108 -19.33 8.55 -18.46
N ASN A 109 -18.47 8.78 -17.48
CA ASN A 109 -17.19 8.10 -17.31
C ASN A 109 -17.31 7.15 -16.10
N LYS A 110 -17.27 5.84 -16.36
CA LYS A 110 -17.48 4.79 -15.34
C LYS A 110 -16.19 4.38 -14.61
N ILE A 111 -15.05 5.01 -14.90
CA ILE A 111 -13.76 4.72 -14.24
C ILE A 111 -13.81 5.07 -12.74
N LEU A 112 -14.36 6.22 -12.35
CA LEU A 112 -14.51 6.55 -10.93
C LEU A 112 -15.46 5.60 -10.20
N PRO A 113 -16.68 5.33 -10.70
CA PRO A 113 -17.52 4.27 -10.15
C PRO A 113 -16.78 2.94 -10.02
N PHE A 114 -16.00 2.52 -11.03
CA PHE A 114 -15.21 1.30 -10.96
C PHE A 114 -14.20 1.32 -9.81
N VAL A 115 -13.41 2.40 -9.67
CA VAL A 115 -12.45 2.54 -8.57
C VAL A 115 -13.15 2.40 -7.22
N GLU A 116 -14.29 3.05 -7.03
CA GLU A 116 -15.04 2.97 -5.77
C GLU A 116 -15.70 1.60 -5.55
N ILE A 117 -16.25 0.96 -6.59
CA ILE A 117 -16.80 -0.39 -6.52
C ILE A 117 -15.71 -1.41 -6.15
N ASN A 118 -14.55 -1.33 -6.79
CA ASN A 118 -13.45 -2.28 -6.59
C ASN A 118 -12.77 -2.13 -5.22
N ARG A 119 -12.99 -1.00 -4.54
CA ARG A 119 -12.57 -0.80 -3.14
C ARG A 119 -13.57 -1.42 -2.15
N LEU A 120 -14.83 -1.55 -2.53
CA LEU A 120 -15.91 -2.04 -1.68
C LEU A 120 -16.11 -3.55 -1.80
N ILE A 121 -16.15 -4.10 -3.02
CA ILE A 121 -16.38 -5.53 -3.28
C ILE A 121 -15.29 -6.15 -4.16
N SER A 122 -15.11 -7.46 -4.04
CA SER A 122 -14.28 -8.23 -4.99
C SER A 122 -14.97 -8.35 -6.35
N ASP A 123 -14.23 -8.10 -7.41
CA ASP A 123 -14.77 -7.94 -8.77
C ASP A 123 -15.06 -9.27 -9.51
N ASN A 124 -14.48 -10.39 -9.07
CA ASN A 124 -14.64 -11.70 -9.71
C ASN A 124 -16.10 -12.12 -9.94
N LEU A 125 -17.02 -11.78 -9.02
CA LEU A 125 -18.44 -12.12 -9.19
C LEU A 125 -19.09 -11.28 -10.29
N LEU A 126 -18.75 -10.00 -10.40
CA LEU A 126 -19.27 -9.14 -11.47
C LEU A 126 -18.81 -9.64 -12.84
N THR A 127 -17.56 -10.07 -12.94
CA THR A 127 -16.98 -10.69 -14.14
C THR A 127 -17.65 -12.02 -14.48
N ALA A 128 -17.94 -12.87 -13.49
CA ALA A 128 -18.64 -14.13 -13.69
C ALA A 128 -20.09 -13.93 -14.17
N ILE A 129 -20.82 -12.99 -13.54
CA ILE A 129 -22.18 -12.61 -13.93
C ILE A 129 -22.20 -12.06 -15.36
N TYR A 130 -21.27 -11.16 -15.69
CA TYR A 130 -21.19 -10.52 -17.00
C TYR A 130 -21.03 -11.57 -18.10
N ASN A 131 -20.05 -12.46 -17.90
CA ASN A 131 -19.75 -13.53 -18.84
C ASN A 131 -20.94 -14.46 -19.07
N PHE A 132 -21.56 -14.94 -17.99
CA PHE A 132 -22.72 -15.83 -18.09
C PHE A 132 -23.91 -15.16 -18.80
N LYS A 133 -24.25 -13.91 -18.42
CA LYS A 133 -25.41 -13.18 -18.99
C LYS A 133 -25.21 -12.78 -20.45
N ASN A 134 -23.98 -12.65 -20.91
CA ASN A 134 -23.64 -12.34 -22.30
C ASN A 134 -23.24 -13.59 -23.11
N ASN A 135 -23.51 -14.80 -22.60
CA ASN A 135 -23.25 -16.07 -23.28
C ASN A 135 -21.77 -16.32 -23.62
N TYR A 136 -20.84 -15.77 -22.86
CA TYR A 136 -19.44 -16.20 -22.92
C TYR A 136 -19.33 -17.54 -22.21
N GLU A 137 -19.32 -18.62 -22.99
CA GLU A 137 -19.16 -19.96 -22.45
C GLU A 137 -17.84 -20.09 -21.69
N LEU A 138 -17.85 -20.82 -20.59
CA LEU A 138 -16.65 -21.04 -19.77
C LEU A 138 -15.49 -21.61 -20.59
N GLU A 139 -15.78 -22.43 -21.59
CA GLU A 139 -14.78 -22.96 -22.51
C GLU A 139 -14.05 -21.86 -23.28
N TYR A 140 -14.79 -20.92 -23.88
CA TYR A 140 -14.22 -19.76 -24.58
C TYR A 140 -13.38 -18.89 -23.64
N ILE A 141 -13.88 -18.66 -22.42
CA ILE A 141 -13.18 -17.89 -21.37
C ILE A 141 -11.83 -18.54 -21.02
N LEU A 142 -11.81 -19.87 -20.89
CA LEU A 142 -10.61 -20.62 -20.56
C LEU A 142 -9.64 -20.68 -21.74
N GLU A 143 -10.11 -20.89 -22.97
CA GLU A 143 -9.27 -20.95 -24.18
C GLU A 143 -8.54 -19.63 -24.44
N ASN A 144 -9.23 -18.51 -24.24
CA ASN A 144 -8.71 -17.18 -24.56
C ASN A 144 -8.11 -16.44 -23.35
N ASP A 145 -8.02 -17.10 -22.19
CA ASP A 145 -7.44 -16.54 -20.97
C ASP A 145 -8.09 -15.23 -20.52
N LEU A 146 -9.43 -15.20 -20.53
CA LEU A 146 -10.21 -13.98 -20.24
C LEU A 146 -10.37 -13.68 -18.75
N VAL A 147 -9.84 -14.54 -17.86
CA VAL A 147 -9.92 -14.36 -16.40
C VAL A 147 -8.76 -13.48 -15.94
N LYS A 148 -8.90 -12.18 -16.19
CA LYS A 148 -7.94 -11.14 -15.86
C LYS A 148 -8.61 -10.07 -14.99
N PRO A 149 -7.84 -9.26 -14.24
CA PRO A 149 -8.36 -8.09 -13.56
C PRO A 149 -9.12 -7.18 -14.53
N ILE A 150 -10.20 -6.55 -14.08
CA ILE A 150 -10.96 -5.63 -14.93
C ILE A 150 -10.08 -4.46 -15.34
N SER A 151 -9.99 -4.25 -16.65
CA SER A 151 -9.14 -3.22 -17.24
C SER A 151 -9.87 -1.88 -17.37
N VAL A 152 -9.13 -0.77 -17.21
CA VAL A 152 -9.56 0.57 -17.69
C VAL A 152 -8.78 1.01 -18.93
N VAL A 153 -7.96 0.12 -19.48
CA VAL A 153 -7.08 0.37 -20.63
C VAL A 153 -7.82 0.01 -21.91
N ASN A 154 -8.09 1.01 -22.75
CA ASN A 154 -8.60 0.80 -24.12
C ASN A 154 -7.49 0.36 -25.08
N TYR A 155 -7.87 -0.09 -26.27
CA TYR A 155 -6.95 -0.63 -27.27
C TYR A 155 -5.75 0.24 -27.62
N GLN A 156 -5.94 1.55 -27.83
CA GLN A 156 -4.84 2.42 -28.24
C GLN A 156 -3.80 2.56 -27.12
N LEU A 157 -4.27 2.67 -25.88
CA LEU A 157 -3.38 2.67 -24.72
C LEU A 157 -2.71 1.31 -24.55
N GLU A 158 -3.44 0.21 -24.73
CA GLU A 158 -2.89 -1.16 -24.67
C GLU A 158 -1.72 -1.34 -25.65
N MET A 159 -1.82 -0.85 -26.89
CA MET A 159 -0.72 -0.86 -27.86
C MET A 159 0.54 -0.13 -27.36
N ILE A 160 0.36 0.94 -26.58
CA ILE A 160 1.47 1.69 -25.97
C ILE A 160 2.07 0.89 -24.81
N LEU A 161 1.24 0.37 -23.90
CA LEU A 161 1.70 -0.39 -22.74
C LEU A 161 2.36 -1.71 -23.17
N ASN A 162 1.96 -2.30 -24.30
CA ASN A 162 2.57 -3.49 -24.90
C ASN A 162 4.03 -3.28 -25.36
N LYS A 163 4.49 -2.03 -25.48
CA LYS A 163 5.92 -1.72 -25.66
C LYS A 163 6.74 -2.02 -24.40
N GLY A 164 6.09 -2.32 -23.28
CA GLY A 164 6.67 -2.77 -22.01
C GLY A 164 6.63 -1.70 -20.92
N LEU A 165 6.42 -2.15 -19.69
CA LEU A 165 6.30 -1.32 -18.49
C LEU A 165 7.47 -1.53 -17.51
N ALA A 166 7.65 -0.59 -16.59
CA ALA A 166 8.47 -0.76 -15.40
C ALA A 166 7.63 -0.48 -14.17
N GLU A 167 7.76 -1.34 -13.17
CA GLU A 167 7.24 -1.14 -11.83
C GLU A 167 8.42 -0.73 -10.93
N ASN A 168 8.60 0.57 -10.75
CA ASN A 168 9.68 1.17 -9.96
C ASN A 168 9.27 1.36 -8.49
N HIS A 169 7.98 1.22 -8.16
CA HIS A 169 7.42 1.48 -6.83
C HIS A 169 6.47 0.39 -6.37
N THR A 170 7.01 -0.71 -5.83
CA THR A 170 6.19 -1.76 -5.20
C THR A 170 6.79 -2.24 -3.89
N HIS A 171 5.94 -2.41 -2.88
CA HIS A 171 6.32 -3.02 -1.60
C HIS A 171 5.99 -4.51 -1.58
N LEU A 172 6.90 -5.32 -1.02
CA LEU A 172 6.71 -6.77 -0.92
C LEU A 172 5.41 -7.12 -0.20
N PHE A 173 5.17 -6.49 0.94
CA PHE A 173 3.87 -6.52 1.60
C PHE A 173 3.02 -5.42 0.95
N GLY A 174 1.75 -5.66 0.66
CA GLY A 174 0.94 -4.70 -0.10
C GLY A 174 0.67 -5.10 -1.55
N SER A 175 1.49 -5.95 -2.15
CA SER A 175 1.51 -6.16 -3.61
C SER A 175 0.62 -7.28 -4.15
N ILE A 176 0.06 -8.14 -3.30
CA ILE A 176 -0.74 -9.29 -3.74
C ILE A 176 -2.22 -8.89 -3.80
N PRO A 177 -2.91 -9.01 -4.94
CA PRO A 177 -4.35 -8.72 -5.05
C PRO A 177 -5.20 -9.60 -4.13
N PHE A 178 -6.31 -9.07 -3.62
CA PHE A 178 -7.20 -9.77 -2.69
C PHE A 178 -7.64 -11.13 -3.21
N GLU A 179 -7.99 -11.23 -4.48
CA GLU A 179 -8.49 -12.42 -5.16
C GLU A 179 -7.50 -13.58 -5.04
N VAL A 180 -6.21 -13.26 -5.20
CA VAL A 180 -5.12 -14.22 -5.05
C VAL A 180 -4.94 -14.62 -3.58
N GLN A 181 -5.03 -13.66 -2.65
CA GLN A 181 -4.95 -13.94 -1.21
C GLN A 181 -6.09 -14.83 -0.72
N TRP A 182 -7.31 -14.51 -1.16
CA TRP A 182 -8.53 -15.24 -0.82
C TRP A 182 -8.49 -16.65 -1.39
N GLY A 183 -8.16 -16.80 -2.67
CA GLY A 183 -8.04 -18.12 -3.30
C GLY A 183 -6.95 -18.97 -2.65
N TRP A 184 -5.79 -18.39 -2.33
CA TRP A 184 -4.73 -19.07 -1.57
C TRP A 184 -5.22 -19.53 -0.20
N LEU A 185 -5.92 -18.66 0.53
CA LEU A 185 -6.44 -18.98 1.85
C LEU A 185 -7.47 -20.11 1.80
N MET A 186 -8.43 -20.04 0.87
CA MET A 186 -9.44 -21.08 0.65
C MET A 186 -8.81 -22.42 0.24
N ASP A 187 -7.74 -22.39 -0.55
CA ASP A 187 -6.95 -23.57 -0.91
C ASP A 187 -6.28 -24.18 0.32
N LYS A 188 -5.48 -23.39 1.07
CA LYS A 188 -4.68 -23.92 2.20
C LYS A 188 -5.51 -24.37 3.39
N LEU A 189 -6.73 -23.84 3.56
CA LEU A 189 -7.68 -24.31 4.58
C LEU A 189 -8.26 -25.70 4.30
N SER A 190 -8.04 -26.26 3.10
CA SER A 190 -8.41 -27.65 2.83
C SER A 190 -7.48 -28.67 3.51
N ASN A 191 -6.31 -28.28 4.00
CA ASN A 191 -5.31 -29.26 4.44
C ASN A 191 -4.66 -28.88 5.79
N ASN A 192 -4.81 -29.79 6.76
CA ASN A 192 -4.35 -29.57 8.13
C ASN A 192 -2.82 -29.53 8.28
N LYS A 193 -2.05 -29.98 7.28
CA LYS A 193 -0.59 -29.93 7.26
C LYS A 193 -0.06 -28.50 7.17
N TYR A 194 -0.88 -27.54 6.71
CA TYR A 194 -0.49 -26.13 6.64
C TYR A 194 -0.63 -25.44 8.01
N ILE A 195 0.27 -25.78 8.94
CA ILE A 195 0.37 -25.21 10.29
C ILE A 195 0.40 -23.67 10.26
N VAL A 196 1.00 -23.10 9.21
CA VAL A 196 1.08 -21.65 8.98
C VAL A 196 -0.31 -21.00 9.01
N VAL A 197 -1.30 -21.58 8.32
CA VAL A 197 -2.66 -21.02 8.23
C VAL A 197 -3.39 -21.16 9.55
N GLN A 198 -3.19 -22.26 10.28
CA GLN A 198 -3.76 -22.40 11.62
C GLN A 198 -3.23 -21.33 12.58
N ASN A 199 -1.92 -21.10 12.56
CA ASN A 199 -1.28 -20.07 13.36
C ASN A 199 -1.75 -18.66 12.97
N MET A 200 -1.94 -18.41 11.67
CA MET A 200 -2.50 -17.16 11.16
C MET A 200 -3.91 -16.92 11.70
N LEU A 201 -4.82 -17.89 11.55
CA LEU A 201 -6.20 -17.78 12.04
C LEU A 201 -6.31 -17.60 13.56
N LYS A 202 -5.38 -18.19 14.33
CA LYS A 202 -5.32 -17.98 15.78
C LYS A 202 -4.97 -16.53 16.13
N LYS A 203 -4.07 -15.92 15.36
CA LYS A 203 -3.57 -14.55 15.57
C LYS A 203 -4.47 -13.48 14.95
N LEU A 204 -5.37 -13.85 14.04
CA LEU A 204 -6.19 -12.90 13.27
C LEU A 204 -7.03 -11.98 14.17
N ASP A 205 -7.70 -12.55 15.18
CA ASP A 205 -8.55 -11.83 16.13
C ASP A 205 -7.77 -11.35 17.39
N ASP A 206 -6.45 -11.58 17.46
CA ASP A 206 -5.63 -11.17 18.61
C ASP A 206 -5.21 -9.71 18.45
N SER A 207 -5.82 -8.80 19.22
CA SER A 207 -5.58 -7.36 19.14
C SER A 207 -4.13 -6.95 19.47
N SER A 208 -3.39 -7.77 20.24
CA SER A 208 -1.99 -7.52 20.54
C SER A 208 -1.07 -7.79 19.33
N ILE A 209 -1.54 -8.62 18.40
CA ILE A 209 -0.80 -9.02 17.19
C ILE A 209 -1.32 -8.27 15.97
N ASN A 210 -2.63 -8.07 15.86
CA ASN A 210 -3.30 -7.57 14.67
C ASN A 210 -4.13 -6.30 14.94
N SER A 211 -3.43 -5.23 15.30
CA SER A 211 -4.04 -3.92 15.55
C SER A 211 -4.85 -3.36 14.37
N GLY A 212 -4.51 -3.70 13.12
CA GLY A 212 -5.25 -3.25 11.93
C GLY A 212 -6.64 -3.86 11.84
N VAL A 213 -6.73 -5.19 11.95
CA VAL A 213 -8.03 -5.90 11.93
C VAL A 213 -8.89 -5.45 13.09
N GLN A 214 -8.31 -5.31 14.29
CA GLN A 214 -9.07 -4.86 15.45
C GLN A 214 -9.62 -3.43 15.25
N TYR A 215 -8.78 -2.50 14.78
CA TYR A 215 -9.20 -1.13 14.48
C TYR A 215 -10.41 -1.09 13.52
N HIS A 216 -10.36 -1.87 12.44
CA HIS A 216 -11.45 -1.89 11.47
C HIS A 216 -12.70 -2.61 11.99
N LYS A 217 -12.56 -3.67 12.78
CA LYS A 217 -13.70 -4.30 13.46
C LYS A 217 -14.38 -3.33 14.41
N ASP A 218 -13.62 -2.55 15.18
CA ASP A 218 -14.17 -1.56 16.11
C ASP A 218 -14.88 -0.44 15.35
N ASN A 219 -14.29 0.08 14.28
CA ASN A 219 -14.90 1.10 13.42
C ASN A 219 -16.20 0.60 12.79
N LEU A 220 -16.21 -0.63 12.28
CA LEU A 220 -17.36 -1.27 11.64
C LEU A 220 -18.31 -1.97 12.62
N GLN A 221 -18.06 -1.91 13.93
CA GLN A 221 -18.87 -2.55 14.98
C GLN A 221 -19.03 -4.09 14.82
N ILE A 222 -17.99 -4.78 14.34
CA ILE A 222 -18.00 -6.23 14.10
C ILE A 222 -17.53 -6.99 15.35
N ASN A 223 -18.49 -7.52 16.12
CA ASN A 223 -18.23 -8.30 17.34
C ASN A 223 -18.05 -9.82 17.10
N ALA A 224 -17.85 -10.26 15.85
CA ALA A 224 -17.70 -11.68 15.49
C ALA A 224 -16.23 -12.13 15.45
N SER A 225 -15.97 -13.43 15.65
CA SER A 225 -14.64 -13.99 15.36
C SER A 225 -14.45 -14.16 13.86
N LEU A 226 -13.51 -13.38 13.30
CA LEU A 226 -13.15 -13.47 11.89
C LEU A 226 -12.55 -14.85 11.56
N GLY A 227 -11.77 -15.41 12.47
CA GLY A 227 -11.21 -16.75 12.29
C GLY A 227 -12.29 -17.83 12.12
N ASN A 228 -13.39 -17.75 12.87
CA ASN A 228 -14.53 -18.67 12.72
C ASN A 228 -15.28 -18.45 11.40
N ILE A 229 -15.51 -17.19 11.03
CA ILE A 229 -16.13 -16.86 9.74
C ILE A 229 -15.31 -17.47 8.59
N ILE A 230 -13.98 -17.30 8.58
CA ILE A 230 -13.11 -17.86 7.53
C ILE A 230 -13.19 -19.40 7.49
N LEU A 231 -13.07 -20.06 8.65
CA LEU A 231 -13.15 -21.52 8.72
C LEU A 231 -14.48 -22.02 8.16
N TYR A 232 -15.59 -21.45 8.61
CA TYR A 232 -16.91 -21.89 8.20
C TYR A 232 -17.14 -21.64 6.71
N THR A 233 -16.68 -20.48 6.22
CA THR A 233 -16.69 -20.12 4.80
C THR A 233 -15.91 -21.14 3.96
N SER A 234 -14.73 -21.60 4.42
CA SER A 234 -13.94 -22.57 3.68
C SER A 234 -14.64 -23.93 3.55
N LEU A 235 -15.27 -24.42 4.62
CA LEU A 235 -16.00 -25.69 4.59
C LEU A 235 -17.26 -25.60 3.72
N ILE A 236 -18.02 -24.51 3.85
CA ILE A 236 -19.21 -24.27 3.01
C ILE A 236 -18.82 -24.22 1.53
N ARG A 237 -17.72 -23.54 1.19
CA ARG A 237 -17.19 -23.49 -0.18
C ARG A 237 -16.86 -24.90 -0.72
N ILE A 238 -16.22 -25.75 0.07
CA ILE A 238 -15.92 -27.15 -0.30
C ILE A 238 -17.21 -27.94 -0.55
N LEU A 239 -18.20 -27.82 0.34
CA LEU A 239 -19.49 -28.50 0.19
C LEU A 239 -20.24 -28.04 -1.06
N MET A 240 -20.26 -26.74 -1.33
CA MET A 240 -20.86 -26.19 -2.55
C MET A 240 -20.14 -26.68 -3.82
N LEU A 241 -18.81 -26.70 -3.82
CA LEU A 241 -18.04 -27.20 -4.97
C LEU A 241 -18.29 -28.69 -5.24
N ASN A 242 -18.32 -29.52 -4.18
CA ASN A 242 -18.69 -30.93 -4.29
C ASN A 242 -20.09 -31.12 -4.87
N PHE A 243 -21.04 -30.33 -4.39
CA PHE A 243 -22.40 -30.36 -4.88
C PHE A 243 -22.47 -30.02 -6.37
N LEU A 244 -21.81 -28.94 -6.81
CA LEU A 244 -21.77 -28.52 -8.21
C LEU A 244 -21.19 -29.61 -9.14
N VAL A 245 -20.15 -30.32 -8.70
CA VAL A 245 -19.58 -31.46 -9.46
C VAL A 245 -20.55 -32.63 -9.56
N LEU A 246 -21.29 -32.94 -8.48
CA LEU A 246 -22.21 -34.08 -8.47
C LEU A 246 -23.52 -33.83 -9.23
N GLU A 247 -23.99 -32.59 -9.23
CA GLU A 247 -25.16 -32.12 -9.98
C GLU A 247 -24.90 -32.00 -11.47
N TYR A 248 -23.64 -31.86 -11.87
CA TYR A 248 -23.30 -31.71 -13.28
C TYR A 248 -23.86 -32.88 -14.11
N GLY A 249 -24.95 -32.62 -14.84
CA GLY A 249 -25.67 -33.60 -15.65
C GLY A 249 -26.80 -34.40 -14.96
N LYS A 250 -27.21 -34.07 -13.73
CA LYS A 250 -28.34 -34.76 -13.03
C LYS A 250 -29.55 -33.82 -12.86
N LYS A 251 -30.76 -34.39 -12.89
CA LYS A 251 -32.02 -33.68 -12.59
C LYS A 251 -32.56 -34.12 -11.22
N ASP A 252 -33.11 -33.17 -10.44
CA ASP A 252 -33.88 -33.34 -9.20
C ASP A 252 -33.14 -33.54 -7.86
N PHE A 253 -31.86 -33.19 -7.77
CA PHE A 253 -31.11 -33.13 -6.51
C PHE A 253 -30.92 -31.66 -6.06
N ASN A 254 -30.83 -31.41 -4.74
CA ASN A 254 -30.73 -30.05 -4.20
C ASN A 254 -29.73 -29.99 -3.03
N PHE A 255 -29.23 -28.80 -2.73
CA PHE A 255 -28.09 -28.63 -1.84
C PHE A 255 -28.37 -29.08 -0.40
N ARG A 256 -29.58 -28.82 0.11
CA ARG A 256 -29.98 -29.26 1.45
C ARG A 256 -30.03 -30.79 1.55
N LYS A 257 -30.58 -31.47 0.54
CA LYS A 257 -30.56 -32.94 0.47
C LYS A 257 -29.13 -33.44 0.42
N TYR A 258 -28.29 -32.86 -0.44
CA TYR A 258 -26.86 -33.20 -0.57
C TYR A 258 -26.13 -33.22 0.77
N ILE A 259 -26.25 -32.15 1.56
CA ILE A 259 -25.63 -32.08 2.89
C ILE A 259 -26.11 -33.25 3.77
N GLY A 260 -27.42 -33.52 3.80
CA GLY A 260 -27.98 -34.65 4.54
C GLY A 260 -27.47 -36.02 4.09
N TYR A 261 -27.19 -36.20 2.78
CA TYR A 261 -26.58 -37.42 2.26
C TYR A 261 -25.10 -37.55 2.66
N GLN A 262 -24.35 -36.45 2.65
CA GLN A 262 -22.94 -36.46 3.05
C GLN A 262 -22.77 -36.89 4.51
N CYS A 263 -23.62 -36.40 5.42
CA CYS A 263 -23.59 -36.84 6.83
C CYS A 263 -23.72 -38.37 6.96
N LYS A 264 -24.61 -38.98 6.16
CA LYS A 264 -24.85 -40.43 6.20
C LYS A 264 -23.75 -41.26 5.54
N PHE A 265 -23.09 -40.74 4.51
CA PHE A 265 -22.19 -41.53 3.66
C PHE A 265 -20.72 -41.46 4.10
N LEU A 266 -20.27 -40.34 4.67
CA LEU A 266 -18.86 -40.12 5.02
C LEU A 266 -18.45 -40.64 6.41
N ASN A 267 -19.31 -41.42 7.08
CA ASN A 267 -19.06 -41.98 8.42
C ASN A 267 -18.53 -40.91 9.40
N PHE A 268 -19.26 -39.80 9.50
CA PHE A 268 -18.95 -38.78 10.51
C PHE A 268 -19.25 -39.31 11.91
N THR A 269 -18.42 -38.90 12.87
CA THR A 269 -18.71 -39.10 14.29
C THR A 269 -19.84 -38.17 14.71
N TYR A 270 -20.55 -38.50 15.79
CA TYR A 270 -21.63 -37.66 16.32
C TYR A 270 -21.17 -36.20 16.60
N SER A 271 -19.94 -36.02 17.07
CA SER A 271 -19.37 -34.67 17.29
C SER A 271 -19.08 -33.93 16.00
N GLU A 272 -18.62 -34.61 14.95
CA GLU A 272 -18.42 -34.03 13.61
C GLU A 272 -19.75 -33.63 12.95
N GLU A 273 -20.79 -34.47 13.04
CA GLU A 273 -22.13 -34.13 12.54
C GLU A 273 -22.71 -32.91 13.24
N LYS A 274 -22.66 -32.89 14.57
CA LYS A 274 -23.11 -31.75 15.37
C LYS A 274 -22.32 -30.49 15.04
N TYR A 275 -21.02 -30.61 14.83
CA TYR A 275 -20.17 -29.48 14.44
C TYR A 275 -20.53 -28.95 13.05
N LEU A 276 -20.78 -29.82 12.07
CA LEU A 276 -21.24 -29.42 10.74
C LEU A 276 -22.59 -28.70 10.79
N GLU A 277 -23.53 -29.19 11.60
CA GLU A 277 -24.81 -28.51 11.84
C GLU A 277 -24.62 -27.11 12.44
N THR A 278 -23.75 -26.99 13.45
CA THR A 278 -23.39 -25.69 14.03
C THR A 278 -22.78 -24.76 12.99
N ILE A 279 -21.88 -25.24 12.13
CA ILE A 279 -21.28 -24.43 11.05
C ILE A 279 -22.36 -23.88 10.12
N ILE A 280 -23.23 -24.75 9.61
CA ILE A 280 -24.28 -24.35 8.66
C ILE A 280 -25.23 -23.34 9.30
N ASN A 281 -25.68 -23.61 10.53
CA ASN A 281 -26.60 -22.72 11.26
C ASN A 281 -25.93 -21.38 11.59
N SER A 282 -24.68 -21.37 12.01
CA SER A 282 -23.90 -20.16 12.33
C SER A 282 -23.68 -19.31 11.09
N PHE A 283 -23.28 -19.96 9.99
CA PHE A 283 -23.04 -19.31 8.70
C PHE A 283 -24.31 -18.69 8.13
N TYR A 284 -25.42 -19.44 8.13
CA TYR A 284 -26.72 -18.99 7.61
C TYR A 284 -27.34 -17.87 8.45
N ASN A 285 -27.25 -17.94 9.79
CA ASN A 285 -27.88 -16.95 10.68
C ASN A 285 -26.94 -15.81 11.11
N CYS A 286 -25.71 -15.77 10.61
CA CYS A 286 -24.69 -14.78 10.98
C CYS A 286 -24.40 -14.73 12.50
N LYS A 287 -24.24 -15.91 13.11
CA LYS A 287 -23.95 -16.04 14.55
C LYS A 287 -22.61 -16.74 14.74
N PHE A 288 -21.57 -15.98 15.10
CA PHE A 288 -20.22 -16.52 15.29
C PHE A 288 -19.74 -16.23 16.72
N GLU A 289 -19.75 -17.25 17.57
CA GLU A 289 -19.29 -17.14 18.95
C GLU A 289 -17.76 -17.00 19.03
N SER A 290 -17.28 -16.28 20.04
CA SER A 290 -15.89 -15.82 20.13
C SER A 290 -14.87 -16.90 20.54
N ASN A 291 -15.31 -18.06 21.07
CA ASN A 291 -14.41 -18.99 21.77
C ASN A 291 -14.28 -20.41 21.18
N ASP A 292 -15.00 -20.78 20.12
CA ASP A 292 -15.09 -22.20 19.71
C ASP A 292 -14.37 -22.52 18.38
N LYS A 293 -13.06 -22.22 18.32
CA LYS A 293 -12.21 -22.66 17.21
C LYS A 293 -11.87 -24.15 17.35
N ASN A 294 -12.82 -25.02 17.00
CA ASN A 294 -12.60 -26.47 17.03
C ASN A 294 -11.87 -26.97 15.78
N TYR A 295 -10.62 -26.55 15.62
CA TYR A 295 -9.75 -26.91 14.48
C TYR A 295 -9.68 -28.41 14.25
N ILE A 296 -9.71 -29.21 15.33
CA ILE A 296 -9.65 -30.68 15.25
C ILE A 296 -10.87 -31.21 14.49
N LEU A 297 -12.08 -30.83 14.90
CA LEU A 297 -13.31 -31.25 14.21
C LEU A 297 -13.39 -30.67 12.80
N HIS A 298 -12.98 -29.41 12.60
CA HIS A 298 -12.97 -28.76 11.29
C HIS A 298 -12.11 -29.52 10.29
N PHE A 299 -10.84 -29.75 10.63
CA PHE A 299 -9.93 -30.48 9.75
C PHE A 299 -10.27 -31.96 9.66
N GLY A 300 -10.89 -32.55 10.70
CA GLY A 300 -11.48 -33.89 10.66
C GLY A 300 -12.52 -34.01 9.55
N LEU A 301 -13.53 -33.13 9.56
CA LEU A 301 -14.56 -33.04 8.50
C LEU A 301 -13.94 -32.83 7.12
N VAL A 302 -13.08 -31.81 6.99
CA VAL A 302 -12.44 -31.48 5.71
C VAL A 302 -11.66 -32.68 5.17
N SER A 303 -10.84 -33.33 6.00
CA SER A 303 -10.03 -34.48 5.58
C SER A 303 -10.87 -35.66 5.06
N LYS A 304 -12.04 -35.90 5.67
CA LYS A 304 -12.99 -36.93 5.21
C LYS A 304 -13.68 -36.53 3.92
N ILE A 305 -14.08 -35.26 3.79
CA ILE A 305 -14.77 -34.74 2.60
C ILE A 305 -13.84 -34.73 1.38
N ILE A 306 -12.59 -34.30 1.54
CA ILE A 306 -11.63 -34.21 0.43
C ILE A 306 -10.78 -35.48 0.27
N SER A 307 -10.95 -36.47 1.15
CA SER A 307 -10.16 -37.71 1.18
C SER A 307 -8.64 -37.48 1.26
N ASN A 308 -8.20 -36.40 1.91
CA ASN A 308 -6.80 -35.94 1.97
C ASN A 308 -6.12 -35.76 0.59
N ASP A 309 -6.88 -35.49 -0.48
CA ASP A 309 -6.31 -35.20 -1.79
C ASP A 309 -5.67 -33.79 -1.80
N ASP A 310 -4.34 -33.75 -1.84
CA ASP A 310 -3.61 -32.48 -1.90
C ASP A 310 -3.91 -31.70 -3.21
N ASN A 311 -4.46 -32.34 -4.25
CA ASN A 311 -4.87 -31.74 -5.53
C ASN A 311 -6.40 -31.61 -5.65
N TYR A 312 -7.12 -31.70 -4.53
CA TYR A 312 -8.58 -31.73 -4.48
C TYR A 312 -9.24 -30.68 -5.36
N TYR A 313 -8.94 -29.40 -5.16
CA TYR A 313 -9.60 -28.35 -5.92
C TYR A 313 -9.31 -28.41 -7.42
N GLU A 314 -8.07 -28.70 -7.82
CA GLU A 314 -7.70 -28.87 -9.23
C GLU A 314 -8.52 -29.98 -9.89
N ASN A 315 -8.67 -31.12 -9.18
CA ASN A 315 -9.48 -32.25 -9.64
C ASN A 315 -10.96 -31.90 -9.69
N MET A 316 -11.47 -31.19 -8.68
CA MET A 316 -12.87 -30.76 -8.62
C MET A 316 -13.21 -29.79 -9.74
N PHE A 317 -12.39 -28.79 -9.99
CA PHE A 317 -12.64 -27.84 -11.07
C PHE A 317 -12.58 -28.50 -12.44
N LYS A 318 -11.68 -29.46 -12.67
CA LYS A 318 -11.70 -30.31 -13.88
C LYS A 318 -13.01 -31.09 -14.02
N ASN A 319 -13.50 -31.68 -12.93
CA ASN A 319 -14.73 -32.47 -12.96
C ASN A 319 -16.01 -31.62 -13.02
N CYS A 320 -15.92 -30.31 -12.75
CA CYS A 320 -17.05 -29.40 -12.76
C CYS A 320 -17.30 -28.72 -14.11
N VAL A 321 -16.46 -28.98 -15.13
CA VAL A 321 -16.50 -28.31 -16.44
C VAL A 321 -16.62 -29.31 -17.59
N SER A 322 -16.78 -28.82 -18.83
CA SER A 322 -16.85 -29.69 -20.02
C SER A 322 -15.55 -30.50 -20.19
N LEU A 323 -15.61 -31.60 -20.95
CA LEU A 323 -14.41 -32.38 -21.29
C LEU A 323 -13.35 -31.53 -22.00
N LYS A 324 -13.76 -30.66 -22.93
CA LYS A 324 -12.85 -29.74 -23.63
C LYS A 324 -12.24 -28.71 -22.66
N SER A 325 -13.05 -28.11 -21.78
CA SER A 325 -12.58 -27.24 -20.69
C SER A 325 -11.60 -27.95 -19.76
N THR A 326 -11.81 -29.23 -19.49
CA THR A 326 -10.90 -30.06 -18.69
C THR A 326 -9.54 -30.21 -19.36
N GLU A 327 -9.49 -30.40 -20.68
CA GLU A 327 -8.24 -30.49 -21.45
C GLU A 327 -7.48 -29.16 -21.44
N ILE A 328 -8.19 -28.04 -21.60
CA ILE A 328 -7.61 -26.69 -21.51
C ILE A 328 -7.02 -26.46 -20.12
N LEU A 329 -7.77 -26.76 -19.06
CA LEU A 329 -7.30 -26.67 -17.68
C LEU A 329 -6.10 -27.59 -17.44
N LYS A 330 -6.12 -28.84 -17.94
CA LYS A 330 -4.96 -29.75 -17.85
C LYS A 330 -3.73 -29.16 -18.52
N ASN A 331 -3.88 -28.48 -19.66
CA ASN A 331 -2.76 -27.83 -20.33
C ASN A 331 -2.26 -26.61 -19.55
N LYS A 332 -3.15 -25.72 -19.10
CA LYS A 332 -2.79 -24.57 -18.25
C LYS A 332 -2.12 -25.00 -16.93
N PHE A 333 -2.63 -26.04 -16.28
CA PHE A 333 -2.02 -26.58 -15.06
C PHE A 333 -0.71 -27.36 -15.33
N LYS A 334 -0.54 -27.98 -16.51
CA LYS A 334 0.72 -28.65 -16.91
C LYS A 334 1.84 -27.70 -17.31
N ILE A 335 1.54 -26.54 -17.90
CA ILE A 335 2.55 -25.51 -18.21
C ILE A 335 3.21 -25.00 -16.92
N ASN A 336 2.44 -24.94 -15.82
CA ASN A 336 2.90 -24.61 -14.47
C ASN A 336 3.59 -25.80 -13.75
N ARG A 337 4.60 -26.40 -14.39
CA ARG A 337 5.23 -27.71 -14.09
C ARG A 337 5.93 -27.86 -12.73
N PHE A 338 6.05 -26.82 -11.90
CA PHE A 338 6.66 -26.90 -10.57
C PHE A 338 5.72 -26.32 -9.50
N SER A 339 5.15 -27.22 -8.69
CA SER A 339 4.36 -27.06 -7.47
C SER A 339 4.33 -25.68 -6.78
N ILE A 340 3.76 -24.66 -7.42
CA ILE A 340 2.88 -23.70 -6.77
C ILE A 340 1.53 -23.90 -7.44
N LYS A 341 0.79 -24.80 -6.81
CA LYS A 341 -0.59 -25.14 -7.12
C LYS A 341 -1.39 -23.86 -7.36
N SER A 342 -2.09 -23.88 -8.50
CA SER A 342 -3.22 -23.07 -8.91
C SER A 342 -3.05 -21.57 -9.07
N ASP A 343 -3.37 -21.09 -10.27
CA ASP A 343 -3.93 -19.76 -10.48
C ASP A 343 -5.17 -19.59 -9.58
N TYR A 344 -4.94 -19.00 -8.40
CA TYR A 344 -5.94 -18.86 -7.35
C TYR A 344 -7.11 -17.98 -7.78
N ASN A 345 -6.85 -17.00 -8.66
CA ASN A 345 -7.88 -16.16 -9.21
C ASN A 345 -8.80 -16.96 -10.14
N LEU A 346 -8.20 -17.75 -11.04
CA LEU A 346 -8.94 -18.62 -11.96
C LEU A 346 -9.84 -19.61 -11.23
N MET A 347 -9.34 -20.28 -10.20
CA MET A 347 -10.14 -21.21 -9.40
C MET A 347 -11.37 -20.55 -8.79
N GLU A 348 -11.17 -19.37 -8.21
CA GLU A 348 -12.24 -18.63 -7.57
C GLU A 348 -13.26 -18.15 -8.61
N PHE A 349 -12.80 -17.67 -9.77
CA PHE A 349 -13.68 -17.33 -10.89
C PHE A 349 -14.54 -18.52 -11.33
N ILE A 350 -13.96 -19.71 -11.53
CA ILE A 350 -14.70 -20.91 -11.94
C ILE A 350 -15.78 -21.26 -10.90
N PHE A 351 -15.44 -21.22 -9.60
CA PHE A 351 -16.39 -21.46 -8.52
C PHE A 351 -17.58 -20.49 -8.57
N LEU A 352 -17.31 -19.20 -8.73
CA LEU A 352 -18.35 -18.17 -8.79
C LEU A 352 -19.20 -18.30 -10.05
N TYR A 353 -18.59 -18.53 -11.22
CA TYR A 353 -19.29 -18.77 -12.48
C TYR A 353 -20.23 -19.97 -12.39
N LYS A 354 -19.74 -21.11 -11.90
CA LYS A 354 -20.55 -22.34 -11.78
C LYS A 354 -21.66 -22.23 -10.75
N SER A 355 -21.40 -21.54 -9.63
CA SER A 355 -22.44 -21.27 -8.63
C SER A 355 -23.55 -20.38 -9.20
N TYR A 356 -23.18 -19.34 -9.95
CA TYR A 356 -24.14 -18.43 -10.57
C TYR A 356 -24.93 -19.09 -11.71
N GLU A 357 -24.27 -19.89 -12.55
CA GLU A 357 -24.91 -20.75 -13.56
C GLU A 357 -25.96 -21.67 -12.92
N TYR A 358 -25.61 -22.33 -11.81
CA TYR A 358 -26.55 -23.19 -11.10
C TYR A 358 -27.76 -22.42 -10.59
N ILE A 359 -27.56 -21.24 -9.99
CA ILE A 359 -28.64 -20.36 -9.50
C ILE A 359 -29.59 -19.94 -10.62
N CYS A 360 -29.08 -19.66 -11.81
CA CYS A 360 -29.91 -19.27 -12.95
C CYS A 360 -30.73 -20.44 -13.52
N ASN A 361 -30.18 -21.66 -13.44
CA ASN A 361 -30.77 -22.85 -14.06
C ASN A 361 -31.65 -23.68 -13.11
N HIS A 362 -31.58 -23.46 -11.79
CA HIS A 362 -32.26 -24.28 -10.78
C HIS A 362 -33.00 -23.42 -9.75
N ASN A 363 -34.14 -23.93 -9.29
CA ASN A 363 -34.92 -23.30 -8.21
C ASN A 363 -34.54 -23.86 -6.83
N ASP A 364 -33.28 -23.69 -6.42
CA ASP A 364 -32.78 -24.10 -5.11
C ASP A 364 -32.55 -22.87 -4.21
N LYS A 365 -33.58 -22.51 -3.44
CA LYS A 365 -33.55 -21.36 -2.54
C LYS A 365 -32.40 -21.43 -1.52
N PHE A 366 -32.13 -22.61 -0.96
CA PHE A 366 -31.13 -22.75 0.09
C PHE A 366 -29.71 -22.58 -0.46
N PHE A 367 -29.41 -23.16 -1.64
CA PHE A 367 -28.13 -22.91 -2.30
C PHE A 367 -27.93 -21.42 -2.60
N LYS A 368 -28.97 -20.76 -3.11
CA LYS A 368 -28.94 -19.32 -3.44
C LYS A 368 -28.64 -18.45 -2.22
N GLU A 369 -29.32 -18.70 -1.10
CA GLU A 369 -29.09 -17.99 0.17
C GLU A 369 -27.67 -18.23 0.70
N ILE A 370 -27.19 -19.48 0.67
CA ILE A 370 -25.83 -19.82 1.09
C ILE A 370 -24.76 -19.16 0.20
N PHE A 371 -24.95 -19.17 -1.12
CA PHE A 371 -24.05 -18.51 -2.06
C PHE A 371 -24.02 -16.99 -1.85
N PHE A 372 -25.19 -16.37 -1.69
CA PHE A 372 -25.27 -14.94 -1.41
C PHE A 372 -24.56 -14.59 -0.09
N GLN A 373 -24.73 -15.43 0.93
CA GLN A 373 -24.04 -15.26 2.21
C GLN A 373 -22.52 -15.45 2.09
N TYR A 374 -22.06 -16.43 1.29
CA TYR A 374 -20.65 -16.61 0.98
C TYR A 374 -20.04 -15.34 0.38
N PHE A 375 -20.72 -14.74 -0.61
CA PHE A 375 -20.26 -13.51 -1.23
C PHE A 375 -20.21 -12.35 -0.23
N ARG A 376 -21.23 -12.21 0.63
CA ARG A 376 -21.24 -11.19 1.69
C ARG A 376 -20.07 -11.34 2.66
N TYR A 377 -19.79 -12.54 3.16
CA TYR A 377 -18.63 -12.73 4.05
C TYR A 377 -17.30 -12.46 3.33
N LYS A 378 -17.14 -12.91 2.08
CA LYS A 378 -15.97 -12.58 1.26
C LYS A 378 -15.75 -11.06 1.17
N ASN A 379 -16.81 -10.29 0.93
CA ASN A 379 -16.73 -8.83 0.85
C ASN A 379 -16.51 -8.16 2.22
N VAL A 380 -17.01 -8.72 3.32
CA VAL A 380 -16.64 -8.27 4.67
C VAL A 380 -15.13 -8.37 4.86
N PHE A 381 -14.51 -9.48 4.43
CA PHE A 381 -13.04 -9.60 4.48
C PHE A 381 -12.35 -8.61 3.55
N HIS A 382 -12.80 -8.49 2.31
CA HIS A 382 -12.28 -7.51 1.35
C HIS A 382 -12.27 -6.10 1.96
N THR A 383 -13.39 -5.69 2.56
CA THR A 383 -13.57 -4.37 3.22
C THR A 383 -12.60 -4.15 4.39
N LEU A 384 -12.12 -5.20 5.06
CA LEU A 384 -11.19 -5.11 6.19
C LEU A 384 -9.72 -5.04 5.78
N ILE A 385 -9.38 -5.45 4.55
CA ILE A 385 -7.98 -5.52 4.09
C ILE A 385 -7.65 -4.63 2.91
N ASN A 386 -8.64 -4.26 2.10
CA ASN A 386 -8.53 -3.28 1.04
C ASN A 386 -9.09 -1.96 1.55
N GLN A 387 -8.47 -0.84 1.18
CA GLN A 387 -8.84 0.49 1.68
C GLN A 387 -10.21 0.92 1.15
N SER A 388 -11.25 0.51 1.86
CA SER A 388 -12.66 0.68 1.53
C SER A 388 -13.23 2.02 1.99
N SER A 389 -12.71 2.62 3.05
CA SER A 389 -13.19 3.90 3.60
C SER A 389 -12.73 5.11 2.77
N ASP A 390 -13.56 6.17 2.66
CA ASP A 390 -13.15 7.46 2.05
C ASP A 390 -12.30 8.34 2.98
N ILE A 391 -11.98 7.84 4.18
CA ILE A 391 -11.10 8.50 5.13
C ILE A 391 -9.69 8.52 4.55
N LYS A 392 -9.11 9.73 4.48
CA LYS A 392 -7.78 9.96 3.96
C LYS A 392 -6.71 9.86 5.05
N GLY A 393 -5.48 9.67 4.59
CA GLY A 393 -4.27 9.87 5.38
C GLY A 393 -3.52 8.59 5.69
N PHE A 394 -2.23 8.75 5.97
CA PHE A 394 -1.30 7.64 6.13
C PHE A 394 -1.67 6.70 7.30
N PHE A 395 -2.27 7.23 8.36
CA PHE A 395 -2.68 6.41 9.51
C PHE A 395 -3.75 5.38 9.10
N GLU A 396 -4.75 5.82 8.33
CA GLU A 396 -5.83 4.95 7.84
C GLU A 396 -5.26 3.86 6.93
N PHE A 397 -4.44 4.25 5.94
CA PHE A 397 -3.70 3.32 5.09
C PHE A 397 -2.89 2.31 5.93
N GLN A 398 -2.18 2.75 6.96
CA GLN A 398 -1.37 1.89 7.80
C GLN A 398 -2.21 0.82 8.52
N MET A 399 -3.46 1.12 8.90
CA MET A 399 -4.35 0.11 9.51
C MET A 399 -4.74 -0.96 8.49
N TYR A 400 -5.13 -0.57 7.27
CA TYR A 400 -5.38 -1.52 6.17
C TYR A 400 -4.16 -2.37 5.82
N PHE A 401 -3.00 -1.74 5.67
CA PHE A 401 -1.74 -2.43 5.40
C PHE A 401 -1.41 -3.49 6.48
N LYS A 402 -1.63 -3.16 7.76
CA LYS A 402 -1.46 -4.11 8.87
C LYS A 402 -2.47 -5.26 8.78
N SER A 403 -3.73 -4.97 8.45
CA SER A 403 -4.77 -5.99 8.28
C SER A 403 -4.41 -6.96 7.16
N GLN A 404 -3.99 -6.44 6.01
CA GLN A 404 -3.58 -7.26 4.89
C GLN A 404 -2.33 -8.11 5.21
N HIS A 405 -1.33 -7.53 5.88
CA HIS A 405 -0.13 -8.24 6.33
C HIS A 405 -0.45 -9.43 7.25
N SER A 406 -1.56 -9.36 7.99
CA SER A 406 -1.99 -10.45 8.87
C SER A 406 -2.54 -11.67 8.14
N LEU A 407 -3.01 -11.52 6.89
CA LEU A 407 -3.62 -12.59 6.09
C LEU A 407 -2.61 -13.42 5.29
N ILE A 408 -1.38 -12.93 5.07
CA ILE A 408 -0.30 -13.70 4.43
C ILE A 408 1.01 -13.36 5.13
N ASN A 409 1.54 -14.28 5.93
CA ASN A 409 2.76 -14.04 6.73
C ASN A 409 3.95 -14.95 6.35
N THR A 410 4.13 -15.27 5.06
CA THR A 410 5.35 -15.99 4.65
C THR A 410 5.97 -15.39 3.39
N ALA A 411 7.14 -14.78 3.54
CA ALA A 411 7.93 -14.23 2.42
C ALA A 411 8.20 -15.26 1.29
N SER A 412 8.21 -16.56 1.61
CA SER A 412 8.35 -17.64 0.60
C SER A 412 7.11 -17.85 -0.27
N THR A 413 5.92 -17.41 0.16
CA THR A 413 4.68 -17.49 -0.63
C THR A 413 4.31 -16.17 -1.29
N MET A 414 5.05 -15.07 -1.05
CA MET A 414 4.70 -13.74 -1.57
C MET A 414 5.36 -13.41 -2.91
N PHE A 415 6.63 -13.76 -3.09
CA PHE A 415 7.35 -13.43 -4.33
C PHE A 415 6.76 -14.09 -5.58
N THR A 416 6.32 -15.35 -5.50
CA THR A 416 5.76 -16.03 -6.68
C THR A 416 4.49 -15.37 -7.21
N PRO A 417 3.45 -15.09 -6.38
CA PRO A 417 2.29 -14.33 -6.83
C PRO A 417 2.63 -12.97 -7.44
N ILE A 418 3.64 -12.28 -6.89
CA ILE A 418 4.10 -10.99 -7.42
C ILE A 418 4.65 -11.16 -8.84
N PHE A 419 5.56 -12.13 -9.07
CA PHE A 419 6.11 -12.36 -10.40
C PHE A 419 5.05 -12.75 -11.41
N GLN A 420 4.09 -13.60 -11.02
CA GLN A 420 2.95 -13.96 -11.86
C GLN A 420 2.12 -12.74 -12.23
N THR A 421 1.77 -11.90 -11.25
CA THR A 421 0.94 -10.70 -11.45
C THR A 421 1.58 -9.75 -12.45
N TYR A 422 2.85 -9.40 -12.27
CA TYR A 422 3.53 -8.45 -13.15
C TYR A 422 3.98 -9.03 -14.50
N ALA A 423 4.14 -10.35 -14.60
CA ALA A 423 4.32 -11.01 -15.89
C ALA A 423 3.09 -10.80 -16.80
N TYR A 424 1.88 -10.90 -16.23
CA TYR A 424 0.64 -10.62 -16.98
C TYR A 424 0.52 -9.16 -17.45
N GLU A 425 1.12 -8.21 -16.74
CA GLU A 425 1.09 -6.79 -17.08
C GLU A 425 2.21 -6.34 -18.04
N ASN A 426 2.90 -7.29 -18.69
CA ASN A 426 4.01 -7.02 -19.61
C ASN A 426 5.10 -6.12 -18.99
N VAL A 427 5.38 -6.32 -17.70
CA VAL A 427 6.43 -5.60 -16.98
C VAL A 427 7.79 -6.15 -17.37
N LYS A 428 8.68 -5.26 -17.83
CA LYS A 428 10.07 -5.57 -18.15
C LYS A 428 10.98 -5.49 -16.93
N TYR A 429 10.71 -4.55 -16.03
CA TYR A 429 11.52 -4.27 -14.84
C TYR A 429 10.64 -4.14 -13.60
N LEU A 430 10.94 -4.93 -12.57
CA LEU A 430 10.18 -4.99 -11.32
C LEU A 430 11.10 -4.75 -10.11
N GLU A 431 10.84 -3.68 -9.36
CA GLU A 431 11.64 -3.30 -8.20
C GLU A 431 10.84 -3.44 -6.90
N ILE A 432 11.22 -4.45 -6.09
CA ILE A 432 10.48 -4.86 -4.91
C ILE A 432 11.17 -4.31 -3.65
N ARG A 433 10.46 -3.46 -2.89
CA ARG A 433 10.92 -2.92 -1.61
C ARG A 433 10.70 -3.92 -0.48
N ILE A 434 11.73 -4.12 0.33
CA ILE A 434 11.69 -4.94 1.53
C ILE A 434 12.07 -4.08 2.73
N GLY A 435 11.17 -4.01 3.71
CA GLY A 435 11.40 -3.26 4.94
C GLY A 435 12.63 -3.73 5.71
N HIS A 436 13.35 -2.79 6.29
CA HIS A 436 14.51 -3.07 7.14
C HIS A 436 14.13 -3.84 8.41
N ILE A 437 15.11 -4.55 8.99
CA ILE A 437 14.90 -5.35 10.19
C ILE A 437 14.84 -4.41 11.39
N ARG A 438 13.68 -4.40 12.05
CA ARG A 438 13.39 -3.59 13.24
C ARG A 438 13.81 -4.31 14.52
N THR A 439 14.12 -3.54 15.57
CA THR A 439 14.45 -4.09 16.89
C THR A 439 13.50 -3.67 18.00
N SER A 440 13.25 -4.60 18.93
CA SER A 440 12.27 -4.45 20.02
C SER A 440 12.88 -4.29 21.42
N ASN A 441 14.15 -3.84 21.53
CA ASN A 441 14.91 -3.45 22.77
C ASN A 441 16.20 -4.24 23.07
N LYS A 442 16.65 -5.15 22.21
CA LYS A 442 17.98 -5.79 22.35
C LYS A 442 19.05 -5.01 21.59
N ALA A 443 20.30 -5.12 22.03
CA ALA A 443 21.46 -4.63 21.28
C ALA A 443 21.46 -5.25 19.87
N LEU A 444 21.68 -4.41 18.86
CA LEU A 444 21.75 -4.83 17.47
C LEU A 444 23.05 -5.59 17.25
N ILE A 445 22.95 -6.87 16.90
CA ILE A 445 24.09 -7.66 16.46
C ILE A 445 24.05 -7.70 14.93
N PRO A 446 25.02 -7.10 14.22
CA PRO A 446 25.04 -7.07 12.76
C PRO A 446 24.91 -8.44 12.10
N THR A 447 25.45 -9.50 12.73
CA THR A 447 25.40 -10.87 12.23
C THR A 447 23.98 -11.45 12.22
N ASP A 448 23.14 -11.12 13.20
CA ASP A 448 21.74 -11.55 13.24
C ASP A 448 20.93 -10.90 12.10
N ILE A 449 21.14 -9.60 11.88
CA ILE A 449 20.53 -8.86 10.76
C ILE A 449 20.97 -9.48 9.44
N LEU A 450 22.27 -9.70 9.27
CA LEU A 450 22.81 -10.32 8.07
C LEU A 450 22.18 -11.69 7.80
N LYS A 451 22.04 -12.54 8.83
CA LYS A 451 21.40 -13.86 8.71
C LYS A 451 19.96 -13.75 8.23
N THR A 452 19.17 -12.84 8.82
CA THR A 452 17.79 -12.62 8.39
C THR A 452 17.71 -12.05 6.97
N MET A 453 18.58 -11.10 6.59
CA MET A 453 18.65 -10.57 5.22
C MET A 453 19.04 -11.63 4.20
N LYS A 454 20.03 -12.47 4.50
CA LYS A 454 20.42 -13.64 3.69
C LYS A 454 19.23 -14.57 3.45
N ASN A 455 18.48 -14.92 4.49
CA ASN A 455 17.29 -15.77 4.37
C ASN A 455 16.21 -15.13 3.50
N THR A 456 15.97 -13.82 3.62
CA THR A 456 15.00 -13.11 2.78
C THR A 456 15.46 -13.08 1.32
N PHE A 457 16.74 -12.81 1.06
CA PHE A 457 17.30 -12.83 -0.29
C PHE A 457 17.29 -14.23 -0.91
N TYR A 458 17.57 -15.27 -0.13
CA TYR A 458 17.43 -16.67 -0.54
C TYR A 458 16.01 -17.01 -1.00
N LYS A 459 14.98 -16.53 -0.29
CA LYS A 459 13.58 -16.71 -0.68
C LYS A 459 13.25 -16.00 -2.00
N PHE A 460 13.76 -14.78 -2.18
CA PHE A 460 13.64 -14.05 -3.45
C PHE A 460 14.28 -14.84 -4.60
N VAL A 461 15.53 -15.29 -4.44
CA VAL A 461 16.27 -16.06 -5.46
C VAL A 461 15.53 -17.34 -5.83
N ASN A 462 15.05 -18.10 -4.84
CA ASN A 462 14.29 -19.33 -5.09
C ASN A 462 12.97 -19.06 -5.82
N ALA A 463 12.19 -18.07 -5.39
CA ALA A 463 10.94 -17.74 -6.03
C ALA A 463 11.16 -17.27 -7.49
N TYR A 464 12.22 -16.50 -7.73
CA TYR A 464 12.52 -15.99 -9.06
C TYR A 464 13.02 -17.10 -9.99
N LEU A 465 13.91 -17.98 -9.51
CA LEU A 465 14.33 -19.17 -10.23
C LEU A 465 13.14 -20.04 -10.65
N ASN A 466 12.26 -20.35 -9.69
CA ASN A 466 11.09 -21.16 -9.95
C ASN A 466 10.19 -20.51 -11.00
N HIS A 467 9.92 -19.21 -10.88
CA HIS A 467 9.14 -18.48 -11.87
C HIS A 467 9.77 -18.55 -13.28
N LEU A 468 11.06 -18.26 -13.41
CA LEU A 468 11.76 -18.31 -14.70
C LEU A 468 11.75 -19.71 -15.33
N GLN A 469 11.89 -20.76 -14.53
CA GLN A 469 11.84 -22.15 -15.01
C GLN A 469 10.44 -22.57 -15.49
N THR A 470 9.38 -21.88 -15.05
CA THR A 470 8.00 -22.16 -15.50
C THR A 470 7.59 -21.43 -16.77
N LEU A 471 8.28 -20.37 -17.16
CA LEU A 471 7.97 -19.65 -18.40
C LEU A 471 8.36 -20.48 -19.63
N GLU A 472 7.55 -20.46 -20.69
CA GLU A 472 7.91 -21.08 -21.97
C GLU A 472 8.73 -20.13 -22.86
N ASP A 473 8.41 -18.83 -22.82
CA ASP A 473 9.06 -17.80 -23.62
C ASP A 473 10.31 -17.18 -22.94
N ASP A 474 11.00 -16.32 -23.69
CA ASP A 474 12.12 -15.50 -23.22
C ASP A 474 11.67 -14.10 -22.73
N ASN A 475 10.37 -13.83 -22.65
CA ASN A 475 9.85 -12.55 -22.15
C ASN A 475 9.84 -12.57 -20.62
N VAL A 476 10.98 -12.24 -20.04
CA VAL A 476 11.19 -12.32 -18.60
C VAL A 476 11.06 -10.96 -17.92
N VAL A 477 10.26 -10.94 -16.85
CA VAL A 477 10.28 -9.84 -15.89
C VAL A 477 11.66 -9.84 -15.23
N LYS A 478 12.45 -8.77 -15.43
CA LYS A 478 13.73 -8.59 -14.73
C LYS A 478 13.44 -7.96 -13.37
N ALA A 479 13.89 -8.59 -12.28
CA ALA A 479 13.53 -8.19 -10.92
C ALA A 479 14.72 -7.84 -10.02
N GLY A 480 14.52 -6.86 -9.14
CA GLY A 480 15.51 -6.48 -8.13
C GLY A 480 14.84 -6.13 -6.80
N VAL A 481 15.63 -6.18 -5.74
CA VAL A 481 15.22 -5.89 -4.36
C VAL A 481 15.86 -4.58 -3.89
N ILE A 482 15.04 -3.74 -3.25
CA ILE A 482 15.44 -2.48 -2.63
C ILE A 482 15.24 -2.59 -1.11
N LEU A 483 16.23 -2.21 -0.32
CA LEU A 483 16.07 -2.12 1.14
C LEU A 483 15.37 -0.82 1.50
N HIS A 484 14.23 -0.90 2.15
CA HIS A 484 13.42 0.25 2.55
C HIS A 484 13.50 0.48 4.08
N PHE A 485 14.02 1.65 4.49
CA PHE A 485 14.01 2.12 5.87
C PHE A 485 12.64 2.68 6.27
N ASN A 486 12.01 2.07 7.28
CA ASN A 486 10.71 2.51 7.79
C ASN A 486 10.84 3.73 8.70
N LYS A 487 10.29 4.88 8.28
CA LYS A 487 10.16 6.11 9.10
C LYS A 487 9.32 5.84 10.35
N ARG A 488 9.77 6.32 11.50
CA ARG A 488 9.13 6.11 12.81
C ARG A 488 9.62 7.12 13.84
N ASN A 489 8.81 7.31 14.87
CA ASN A 489 9.18 8.15 16.01
C ASN A 489 10.40 7.59 16.74
N ASP A 490 11.16 8.50 17.32
CA ASP A 490 12.19 8.17 18.29
C ASP A 490 11.59 7.52 19.55
N VAL A 491 12.34 6.61 20.15
CA VAL A 491 11.93 5.85 21.35
C VAL A 491 12.76 6.38 22.53
N TYR A 492 12.11 6.66 23.67
CA TYR A 492 12.65 6.99 25.01
C TYR A 492 12.39 8.43 25.51
N ALA A 493 12.04 8.56 26.79
CA ALA A 493 11.83 9.81 27.51
C ALA A 493 13.02 10.09 28.45
N GLY A 494 13.45 11.35 28.59
CA GLY A 494 14.61 11.70 29.43
C GLY A 494 15.94 11.76 28.67
N LYS A 495 15.90 12.13 27.38
CA LYS A 495 17.07 12.37 26.54
C LYS A 495 17.79 13.66 26.91
N CYS A 496 19.12 13.63 26.92
CA CYS A 496 19.97 14.80 26.99
C CYS A 496 21.42 14.50 26.57
N TRP A 497 22.05 15.44 25.86
CA TRP A 497 23.46 15.33 25.45
C TRP A 497 24.40 15.20 26.65
N TYR A 498 24.07 15.82 27.79
CA TYR A 498 24.85 15.74 29.02
C TYR A 498 24.85 14.32 29.62
N ASP A 499 23.69 13.67 29.62
CA ASP A 499 23.57 12.30 30.10
C ASP A 499 24.30 11.35 29.15
N PHE A 500 24.22 11.59 27.83
CA PHE A 500 25.08 10.91 26.86
C PHE A 500 26.57 11.08 27.19
N MET A 501 27.01 12.30 27.51
CA MET A 501 28.40 12.57 27.88
C MET A 501 28.83 11.85 29.18
N THR A 502 27.90 11.66 30.11
CA THR A 502 28.15 11.00 31.40
C THR A 502 28.17 9.47 31.28
N TYR A 503 27.24 8.89 30.52
CA TYR A 503 27.02 7.44 30.45
C TYR A 503 27.53 6.80 29.15
N ASP A 504 27.98 7.59 28.18
CA ASP A 504 28.37 7.17 26.81
C ASP A 504 27.26 6.38 26.09
N ASN A 505 26.00 6.61 26.45
CA ASN A 505 24.86 5.90 25.89
C ASN A 505 24.16 6.71 24.79
N LYS A 506 24.40 6.35 23.53
CA LYS A 506 23.83 7.00 22.35
C LYS A 506 22.29 7.08 22.35
N MET A 507 21.59 6.19 23.06
CA MET A 507 20.12 6.22 23.15
C MET A 507 19.58 7.51 23.81
N LEU A 508 20.44 8.21 24.57
CA LEU A 508 20.14 9.48 25.22
C LEU A 508 20.17 10.68 24.28
N LEU A 509 20.54 10.47 23.01
CA LEU A 509 20.47 11.46 21.96
C LEU A 509 19.21 11.28 21.11
N ASN A 510 18.63 12.42 20.71
CA ASN A 510 17.50 12.45 19.80
C ASN A 510 17.81 11.70 18.48
N TYR A 511 16.96 10.75 18.11
CA TYR A 511 17.00 9.86 16.93
C TYR A 511 18.24 8.97 16.72
N GLU A 512 19.27 9.05 17.56
CA GLU A 512 20.54 8.36 17.32
C GLU A 512 20.43 6.83 17.35
N ARG A 513 19.58 6.26 18.23
CA ARG A 513 19.29 4.81 18.23
C ARG A 513 18.71 4.34 16.89
N TYR A 514 17.81 5.13 16.31
CA TYR A 514 17.19 4.77 15.03
C TYR A 514 18.18 4.91 13.87
N ARG A 515 19.03 5.95 13.88
CA ARG A 515 20.15 6.08 12.94
C ARG A 515 21.08 4.88 13.00
N GLU A 516 21.45 4.44 14.21
CA GLU A 516 22.28 3.26 14.44
C GLU A 516 21.63 1.98 13.88
N GLU A 517 20.33 1.78 14.11
CA GLU A 517 19.58 0.67 13.50
C GLU A 517 19.63 0.69 11.96
N CYS A 518 19.46 1.86 11.34
CA CYS A 518 19.52 2.01 9.89
C CYS A 518 20.94 1.76 9.34
N PHE A 519 21.97 2.28 10.01
CA PHE A 519 23.36 2.03 9.64
C PHE A 519 23.71 0.53 9.70
N ILE A 520 23.29 -0.18 10.75
CA ILE A 520 23.59 -1.62 10.86
C ILE A 520 22.87 -2.42 9.76
N ASN A 521 21.64 -2.06 9.42
CA ASN A 521 20.94 -2.66 8.27
C ASN A 521 21.64 -2.35 6.93
N LEU A 522 22.12 -1.12 6.74
CA LEU A 522 22.89 -0.75 5.55
C LEU A 522 24.22 -1.52 5.45
N ILE A 523 24.93 -1.67 6.57
CA ILE A 523 26.16 -2.46 6.66
C ILE A 523 25.89 -3.90 6.25
N ALA A 524 24.85 -4.53 6.80
CA ALA A 524 24.47 -5.90 6.46
C ALA A 524 24.10 -6.04 4.97
N LEU A 525 23.40 -5.05 4.40
CA LEU A 525 23.08 -5.01 2.95
C LEU A 525 24.35 -5.00 2.10
N VAL A 526 25.25 -4.07 2.39
CA VAL A 526 26.48 -3.86 1.63
C VAL A 526 27.44 -5.05 1.77
N TYR A 527 27.54 -5.60 2.98
CA TYR A 527 28.31 -6.81 3.22
C TYR A 527 27.77 -7.98 2.40
N LEU A 528 26.45 -8.23 2.42
CA LEU A 528 25.82 -9.29 1.62
C LEU A 528 26.13 -9.13 0.12
N ARG A 529 26.06 -7.91 -0.41
CA ARG A 529 26.38 -7.60 -1.82
C ARG A 529 27.84 -7.89 -2.17
N GLY A 530 28.77 -7.65 -1.25
CA GLY A 530 30.20 -7.89 -1.45
C GLY A 530 30.65 -9.32 -1.15
N GLU A 531 29.92 -10.04 -0.31
CA GLU A 531 30.20 -11.43 0.09
C GLU A 531 29.74 -12.41 -0.99
N ILE A 532 28.48 -12.27 -1.45
CA ILE A 532 27.86 -13.20 -2.41
C ILE A 532 28.07 -12.65 -3.82
N LYS A 533 28.91 -13.33 -4.61
CA LYS A 533 29.23 -12.88 -5.96
C LYS A 533 27.98 -12.88 -6.84
N GLY A 534 27.67 -11.73 -7.43
CA GLY A 534 26.50 -11.49 -8.28
C GLY A 534 25.26 -10.98 -7.56
N ALA A 535 25.25 -10.97 -6.21
CA ALA A 535 24.10 -10.47 -5.45
C ALA A 535 23.83 -8.97 -5.67
N ASP A 536 24.87 -8.19 -5.97
CA ASP A 536 24.77 -6.76 -6.29
C ASP A 536 23.98 -6.43 -7.57
N LYS A 537 23.78 -7.42 -8.47
CA LYS A 537 22.88 -7.30 -9.64
C LYS A 537 21.40 -7.34 -9.25
N PHE A 538 21.06 -7.98 -8.14
CA PHE A 538 19.69 -8.21 -7.69
C PHE A 538 19.33 -7.44 -6.41
N ILE A 539 20.32 -7.01 -5.63
CA ILE A 539 20.16 -6.06 -4.52
C ILE A 539 20.60 -4.69 -5.04
N ILE A 540 19.62 -3.90 -5.46
CA ILE A 540 19.83 -2.82 -6.44
C ILE A 540 19.73 -1.41 -5.85
N GLY A 541 19.21 -1.24 -4.63
CA GLY A 541 19.05 0.10 -4.08
C GLY A 541 18.60 0.17 -2.63
N ILE A 542 18.47 1.41 -2.15
CA ILE A 542 17.91 1.77 -0.86
C ILE A 542 16.77 2.78 -1.01
N ASP A 543 15.84 2.74 -0.07
CA ASP A 543 14.70 3.64 0.03
C ASP A 543 14.40 3.99 1.49
N ALA A 544 13.66 5.07 1.74
CA ALA A 544 13.05 5.36 3.02
C ALA A 544 11.61 5.84 2.83
N ALA A 545 10.67 5.16 3.50
CA ALA A 545 9.22 5.37 3.36
C ALA A 545 8.51 5.05 4.67
N SER A 546 7.17 5.02 4.66
CA SER A 546 6.29 5.09 5.81
C SER A 546 5.97 6.53 6.24
N ASN A 547 5.31 6.71 7.38
CA ASN A 547 4.74 7.99 7.80
C ASN A 547 5.83 9.07 7.91
N GLU A 548 5.77 10.05 7.01
CA GLU A 548 6.75 11.14 6.92
C GLU A 548 6.71 12.08 8.13
N LEU A 549 5.56 12.20 8.80
CA LEU A 549 5.41 13.04 9.99
C LEU A 549 6.22 12.54 11.19
N LEU A 550 6.72 11.31 11.14
CA LEU A 550 7.44 10.69 12.26
C LEU A 550 8.96 10.78 12.12
N THR A 551 9.49 11.22 10.97
CA THR A 551 10.94 11.25 10.74
C THR A 551 11.29 12.34 9.74
N GLU A 552 11.87 13.42 10.25
CA GLU A 552 12.43 14.51 9.44
C GLU A 552 13.60 14.03 8.55
N PRO A 553 13.83 14.62 7.37
CA PRO A 553 14.92 14.23 6.47
C PRO A 553 16.31 14.23 7.12
N TRP A 554 16.60 15.18 8.02
CA TRP A 554 17.91 15.25 8.69
C TRP A 554 18.27 13.95 9.44
N VAL A 555 17.30 13.18 9.90
CA VAL A 555 17.53 11.91 10.61
C VAL A 555 18.26 10.90 9.72
N LEU A 556 17.86 10.75 8.46
CA LEU A 556 18.39 9.73 7.57
C LEU A 556 19.47 10.25 6.60
N ALA A 557 19.69 11.57 6.52
CA ALA A 557 20.69 12.17 5.65
C ALA A 557 22.09 11.53 5.74
N PRO A 558 22.67 11.25 6.93
CA PRO A 558 23.98 10.61 7.02
C PRO A 558 24.03 9.21 6.41
N ILE A 559 22.93 8.44 6.51
CA ILE A 559 22.83 7.07 5.99
C ILE A 559 22.87 7.10 4.47
N PHE A 560 22.06 7.96 3.85
CA PHE A 560 22.00 8.10 2.39
C PHE A 560 23.24 8.77 1.79
N LYS A 561 23.84 9.76 2.48
CA LYS A 561 25.15 10.29 2.07
C LYS A 561 26.21 9.19 2.03
N SER A 562 26.22 8.28 3.01
CA SER A 562 27.29 7.27 3.17
C SER A 562 27.40 6.24 2.05
N VAL A 563 26.34 6.05 1.23
CA VAL A 563 26.38 5.15 0.07
C VAL A 563 26.95 5.81 -1.19
N LYS A 564 27.13 7.13 -1.16
CA LYS A 564 27.69 7.89 -2.28
C LYS A 564 29.20 7.88 -2.20
N ASP A 565 29.85 7.73 -3.35
CA ASP A 565 31.31 7.60 -3.48
C ASP A 565 32.08 8.68 -2.71
N LYS A 566 31.63 9.94 -2.77
CA LYS A 566 32.27 11.08 -2.09
C LYS A 566 32.32 10.97 -0.56
N TRP A 567 31.36 10.25 0.05
CA TRP A 567 31.23 10.16 1.51
C TRP A 567 31.29 8.72 2.02
N HIS A 568 31.83 7.81 1.21
CA HIS A 568 31.86 6.38 1.52
C HIS A 568 32.64 6.05 2.80
N ASP A 569 33.64 6.86 3.16
CA ASP A 569 34.40 6.75 4.42
C ASP A 569 33.52 6.72 5.68
N ILE A 570 32.33 7.33 5.64
CA ILE A 570 31.36 7.27 6.75
C ILE A 570 30.94 5.82 6.99
N LEU A 571 30.62 5.10 5.91
CA LEU A 571 30.18 3.70 6.00
C LEU A 571 31.35 2.79 6.41
N VAL A 572 32.54 2.98 5.84
CA VAL A 572 33.75 2.20 6.21
C VAL A 572 34.03 2.31 7.70
N LYS A 573 34.06 3.54 8.24
CA LYS A 573 34.31 3.75 9.69
C LYS A 573 33.26 3.08 10.57
N LYS A 574 32.00 3.00 10.13
CA LYS A 574 30.95 2.29 10.88
C LYS A 574 31.13 0.78 10.77
N MET A 575 31.51 0.25 9.60
CA MET A 575 31.83 -1.18 9.43
C MET A 575 32.99 -1.61 10.34
N ASP A 576 34.06 -0.83 10.39
CA ASP A 576 35.20 -1.07 11.28
C ASP A 576 34.79 -1.04 12.75
N TYR A 577 33.93 -0.09 13.13
CA TYR A 577 33.42 0.04 14.51
C TYR A 577 32.62 -1.19 14.97
N TYR A 578 31.83 -1.81 14.08
CA TYR A 578 31.04 -3.00 14.38
C TYR A 578 31.77 -4.32 14.07
N ASP A 579 33.04 -4.26 13.67
CA ASP A 579 33.85 -5.43 13.29
C ASP A 579 33.19 -6.29 12.19
N VAL A 580 32.55 -5.65 11.20
CA VAL A 580 31.82 -6.32 10.11
C VAL A 580 32.65 -6.38 8.84
N GLY A 581 33.73 -7.16 8.86
CA GLY A 581 34.60 -7.42 7.70
C GLY A 581 35.09 -6.16 6.97
N SER A 582 35.73 -6.36 5.81
CA SER A 582 36.16 -5.24 4.98
C SER A 582 35.07 -4.83 3.98
N TYR A 583 34.91 -3.52 3.77
CA TYR A 583 34.07 -3.02 2.70
C TYR A 583 34.59 -3.50 1.34
N LYS A 584 33.72 -4.17 0.58
CA LYS A 584 33.99 -4.59 -0.79
C LYS A 584 33.14 -3.76 -1.74
N ARG A 585 33.81 -2.99 -2.61
CA ARG A 585 33.12 -2.16 -3.59
C ARG A 585 32.36 -3.05 -4.58
N SER A 586 31.08 -2.76 -4.74
CA SER A 586 30.15 -3.39 -5.67
C SER A 586 29.55 -2.32 -6.60
N SER A 587 28.63 -2.71 -7.49
CA SER A 587 27.89 -1.71 -8.28
C SER A 587 27.22 -0.65 -7.38
N PRO A 588 27.05 0.61 -7.85
CA PRO A 588 26.36 1.64 -7.07
C PRO A 588 24.92 1.24 -6.73
N LEU A 589 24.46 1.61 -5.53
CA LEU A 589 23.06 1.46 -5.13
C LEU A 589 22.23 2.57 -5.77
N GLY A 590 21.08 2.21 -6.33
CA GLY A 590 20.04 3.18 -6.63
C GLY A 590 19.44 3.78 -5.36
N ILE A 591 19.01 5.03 -5.44
CA ILE A 591 18.50 5.79 -4.30
C ILE A 591 17.09 6.28 -4.62
N THR A 592 16.13 5.85 -3.80
CA THR A 592 14.80 6.46 -3.68
C THR A 592 14.66 7.06 -2.28
N TYR A 593 13.88 8.13 -2.11
CA TYR A 593 13.42 8.58 -0.79
C TYR A 593 11.99 9.11 -0.89
N HIS A 594 11.05 8.53 -0.14
CA HIS A 594 9.67 9.05 -0.09
C HIS A 594 9.66 10.38 0.65
N VAL A 595 9.13 11.41 0.01
CA VAL A 595 9.03 12.74 0.63
C VAL A 595 7.95 13.55 -0.06
N GLY A 596 7.22 14.34 0.72
CA GLY A 596 6.25 15.30 0.22
C GLY A 596 4.88 14.70 -0.11
N GLU A 597 4.56 13.48 0.32
CA GLU A 597 3.18 12.96 0.27
C GLU A 597 2.36 13.36 1.50
N VAL A 598 2.99 13.28 2.68
CA VAL A 598 2.35 13.53 3.97
C VAL A 598 3.09 14.64 4.70
N PHE A 599 2.42 15.74 5.02
CA PHE A 599 3.03 16.93 5.61
C PHE A 599 2.00 17.72 6.45
N ASN A 600 2.48 18.47 7.46
CA ASN A 600 1.61 19.32 8.28
C ASN A 600 1.33 20.69 7.63
N SER A 601 2.23 21.16 6.75
CA SER A 601 2.08 22.42 6.02
C SER A 601 2.74 22.35 4.64
N ILE A 602 2.29 23.20 3.70
CA ILE A 602 2.91 23.29 2.37
C ILE A 602 4.42 23.57 2.48
N VAL A 603 4.82 24.46 3.39
CA VAL A 603 6.24 24.79 3.61
C VAL A 603 7.01 23.58 4.11
N SER A 604 6.45 22.80 5.03
CA SER A 604 7.08 21.58 5.53
C SER A 604 7.34 20.59 4.39
N GLY A 605 6.33 20.31 3.58
CA GLY A 605 6.47 19.39 2.45
C GLY A 605 7.51 19.84 1.43
N LEU A 606 7.49 21.13 1.05
CA LEU A 606 8.46 21.71 0.11
C LEU A 606 9.88 21.73 0.70
N ARG A 607 10.04 22.17 1.96
CA ARG A 607 11.32 22.14 2.69
C ARG A 607 11.90 20.72 2.72
N HIS A 608 11.10 19.72 3.07
CA HIS A 608 11.60 18.35 3.15
C HIS A 608 12.09 17.83 1.79
N VAL A 609 11.40 18.15 0.69
CA VAL A 609 11.87 17.82 -0.66
C VAL A 609 13.21 18.49 -0.94
N ASP A 610 13.33 19.79 -0.61
CA ASP A 610 14.58 20.54 -0.80
C ASP A 610 15.75 19.98 0.02
N GLU A 611 15.48 19.63 1.28
CA GLU A 611 16.46 19.04 2.20
C GLU A 611 16.99 17.70 1.71
N VAL A 612 16.12 16.84 1.20
CA VAL A 612 16.53 15.58 0.57
C VAL A 612 17.43 15.88 -0.62
N ILE A 613 17.04 16.83 -1.49
CA ILE A 613 17.82 17.14 -2.68
C ILE A 613 19.22 17.67 -2.34
N GLU A 614 19.31 18.63 -1.42
CA GLU A 614 20.57 19.29 -1.07
C GLU A 614 21.42 18.46 -0.13
N HIS A 615 20.85 18.01 0.98
CA HIS A 615 21.62 17.39 2.02
C HIS A 615 21.91 15.93 1.71
N TYR A 616 21.06 15.19 1.02
CA TYR A 616 21.45 13.84 0.58
C TYR A 616 22.32 13.91 -0.68
N GLY A 617 22.45 15.09 -1.28
CA GLY A 617 23.21 15.37 -2.48
C GLY A 617 22.62 14.68 -3.71
N PHE A 618 21.30 14.75 -3.90
CA PHE A 618 20.61 13.99 -4.93
C PHE A 618 21.16 14.28 -6.34
N GLN A 619 21.28 13.22 -7.14
CA GLN A 619 21.87 13.24 -8.47
C GLN A 619 20.86 12.82 -9.54
N SER A 620 21.23 13.04 -10.81
CA SER A 620 20.44 12.59 -11.95
C SER A 620 20.19 11.08 -11.87
N GLY A 621 18.94 10.67 -12.08
CA GLY A 621 18.53 9.26 -12.00
C GLY A 621 18.11 8.78 -10.61
N GLU A 622 18.36 9.56 -9.55
CA GLU A 622 17.81 9.27 -8.21
C GLU A 622 16.35 9.72 -8.12
N ARG A 623 15.58 9.11 -7.21
CA ARG A 623 14.11 9.16 -7.26
C ARG A 623 13.49 9.69 -5.97
N LEU A 624 12.52 10.58 -6.09
CA LEU A 624 11.66 11.03 -4.99
C LEU A 624 10.37 10.21 -5.04
N GLY A 625 10.06 9.50 -3.96
CA GLY A 625 8.80 8.76 -3.83
C GLY A 625 7.64 9.72 -3.62
N HIS A 626 6.59 9.61 -4.45
CA HIS A 626 5.35 10.39 -4.43
C HIS A 626 5.51 11.89 -4.74
N ALA A 627 6.16 12.67 -3.86
CA ALA A 627 6.36 14.12 -3.96
C ALA A 627 5.12 14.92 -4.42
N THR A 628 3.93 14.54 -3.94
CA THR A 628 2.66 15.13 -4.36
C THR A 628 2.60 16.63 -4.08
N ILE A 629 3.28 17.10 -3.02
CA ILE A 629 3.43 18.52 -2.66
C ILE A 629 3.89 19.41 -3.83
N LEU A 630 4.66 18.87 -4.78
CA LEU A 630 5.16 19.61 -5.93
C LEU A 630 4.04 19.98 -6.92
N GLY A 631 2.89 19.32 -6.87
CA GLY A 631 1.76 19.56 -7.77
C GLY A 631 0.41 19.79 -7.07
N ILE A 632 0.38 19.93 -5.74
CA ILE A 632 -0.84 20.29 -5.01
C ILE A 632 -1.24 21.73 -5.34
N ASP A 633 -2.55 21.98 -5.40
CA ASP A 633 -3.09 23.33 -5.53
C ASP A 633 -3.00 24.11 -4.21
N THR A 634 -1.98 24.96 -4.11
CA THR A 634 -1.65 25.69 -2.88
C THR A 634 -2.70 26.74 -2.52
N ASP A 635 -3.41 27.31 -3.50
CA ASP A 635 -4.50 28.26 -3.25
C ASP A 635 -5.71 27.55 -2.66
N ARG A 636 -6.12 26.44 -3.29
CA ARG A 636 -7.22 25.60 -2.81
C ARG A 636 -6.94 25.08 -1.42
N TYR A 637 -5.76 24.51 -1.20
CA TYR A 637 -5.31 24.02 0.11
C TYR A 637 -5.48 25.09 1.20
N SER A 638 -5.01 26.31 0.95
CA SER A 638 -5.08 27.43 1.90
C SER A 638 -6.52 27.88 2.19
N LYS A 639 -7.42 27.83 1.19
CA LYS A 639 -8.83 28.20 1.34
C LYS A 639 -9.64 27.15 2.11
N GLU A 640 -9.35 25.87 1.88
CA GLU A 640 -10.03 24.75 2.53
C GLU A 640 -9.47 24.51 3.93
N LYS A 641 -8.15 24.45 4.08
CA LYS A 641 -7.44 24.26 5.35
C LYS A 641 -7.02 25.59 5.95
N LYS A 642 -7.98 26.42 6.35
CA LYS A 642 -7.72 27.76 6.92
C LYS A 642 -6.74 27.77 8.09
N VAL A 643 -6.66 26.68 8.86
CA VAL A 643 -5.77 26.52 10.01
C VAL A 643 -5.00 25.22 9.89
N ILE A 644 -3.69 25.28 10.12
CA ILE A 644 -2.82 24.11 10.23
C ILE A 644 -2.30 23.95 11.65
N THR A 645 -1.91 22.72 12.00
CA THR A 645 -1.30 22.39 13.30
C THR A 645 0.03 21.69 13.07
N LEU A 646 1.10 22.21 13.67
CA LEU A 646 2.46 21.65 13.55
C LEU A 646 3.29 21.96 14.81
N SER A 647 4.43 21.29 14.95
CA SER A 647 5.31 21.52 16.09
C SER A 647 6.05 22.87 15.99
N VAL A 648 6.40 23.47 17.13
CA VAL A 648 7.16 24.73 17.18
C VAL A 648 8.50 24.60 16.45
N ILE A 649 9.18 23.46 16.58
CA ILE A 649 10.47 23.22 15.92
C ILE A 649 10.35 23.08 14.41
N GLU A 650 9.30 22.40 13.93
CA GLU A 650 9.02 22.30 12.50
C GLU A 650 8.70 23.67 11.90
N LEU A 651 7.89 24.48 12.62
CA LEU A 651 7.59 25.84 12.19
C LEU A 651 8.84 26.74 12.19
N LEU A 652 9.73 26.59 13.17
CA LEU A 652 11.00 27.32 13.22
C LEU A 652 11.88 26.95 12.02
N ASP A 653 12.06 25.66 11.75
CA ASP A 653 12.87 25.18 10.63
C ASP A 653 12.26 25.58 9.27
N ASN A 654 10.94 25.62 9.16
CA ASN A 654 10.23 26.18 7.99
C ASN A 654 10.55 27.65 7.75
N TRP A 655 10.52 28.50 8.79
CA TRP A 655 10.86 29.92 8.65
C TRP A 655 12.35 30.16 8.41
N LEU A 656 13.23 29.37 9.02
CA LEU A 656 14.67 29.41 8.74
C LEU A 656 14.96 29.05 7.28
N TRP A 657 14.28 28.03 6.75
CA TRP A 657 14.37 27.65 5.33
C TRP A 657 13.88 28.77 4.41
N ILE A 658 12.69 29.35 4.68
CA ILE A 658 12.16 30.50 3.92
C ILE A 658 13.14 31.68 3.94
N TYR A 659 13.66 32.02 5.12
CA TYR A 659 14.64 33.11 5.29
C TYR A 659 15.88 32.88 4.41
N HIS A 660 16.40 31.65 4.42
CA HIS A 660 17.58 31.29 3.64
C HIS A 660 17.33 31.35 2.13
N ILE A 661 16.29 30.67 1.61
CA ILE A 661 16.02 30.63 0.17
C ILE A 661 15.64 32.02 -0.37
N LYS A 662 14.98 32.85 0.46
CA LYS A 662 14.72 34.26 0.12
C LYS A 662 16.03 35.01 -0.11
N ALA A 663 16.99 34.91 0.82
CA ALA A 663 18.25 35.61 0.74
C ALA A 663 19.15 35.06 -0.40
N GLU A 664 19.22 33.74 -0.56
CA GLU A 664 20.13 33.10 -1.50
C GLU A 664 19.61 33.11 -2.95
N LYS A 665 18.31 32.90 -3.14
CA LYS A 665 17.68 32.77 -4.47
C LYS A 665 16.90 34.01 -4.91
N ASN A 666 16.84 35.03 -4.06
CA ASN A 666 16.10 36.28 -4.31
C ASN A 666 14.60 36.05 -4.61
N LEU A 667 14.00 35.11 -3.87
CA LEU A 667 12.58 34.76 -3.94
C LEU A 667 11.71 35.66 -3.04
N PHE A 668 10.42 35.71 -3.32
CA PHE A 668 9.39 36.41 -2.55
C PHE A 668 9.75 37.88 -2.28
N LYS A 669 10.12 38.63 -3.33
CA LYS A 669 10.69 39.98 -3.21
C LYS A 669 9.81 40.96 -2.44
N ASP A 670 8.50 40.79 -2.55
CA ASP A 670 7.49 41.64 -1.89
C ASP A 670 7.40 41.43 -0.37
N ILE A 671 8.10 40.41 0.15
CA ILE A 671 8.10 40.06 1.56
C ILE A 671 9.30 40.72 2.25
N SER A 672 9.04 41.54 3.27
CA SER A 672 10.12 42.14 4.07
C SER A 672 10.90 41.06 4.84
N PRO A 673 12.25 41.07 4.84
CA PRO A 673 13.06 40.20 5.70
C PRO A 673 12.65 40.26 7.17
N THR A 674 12.40 41.47 7.69
CA THR A 674 12.00 41.71 9.09
C THR A 674 10.72 40.98 9.47
N PHE A 675 9.80 40.76 8.52
CA PHE A 675 8.60 39.97 8.79
C PHE A 675 8.95 38.52 9.14
N VAL A 676 9.84 37.91 8.35
CA VAL A 676 10.29 36.53 8.58
C VAL A 676 11.10 36.45 9.88
N GLU A 677 11.96 37.43 10.13
CA GLU A 677 12.76 37.54 11.36
C GLU A 677 11.86 37.60 12.60
N ASN A 678 10.80 38.41 12.58
CA ASN A 678 9.84 38.48 13.69
C ASN A 678 9.18 37.12 13.97
N LYS A 679 8.79 36.38 12.92
CA LYS A 679 8.21 35.03 13.08
C LYS A 679 9.21 34.04 13.69
N ILE A 680 10.48 34.16 13.33
CA ILE A 680 11.54 33.35 13.93
C ILE A 680 11.69 33.72 15.41
N TYR A 681 11.77 35.00 15.76
CA TYR A 681 11.90 35.46 17.15
C TYR A 681 10.74 35.03 18.05
N ASP A 682 9.50 35.11 17.57
CA ASP A 682 8.33 34.61 18.31
C ASP A 682 8.51 33.15 18.76
N LEU A 683 9.06 32.30 17.89
CA LEU A 683 9.28 30.87 18.16
C LEU A 683 10.49 30.62 19.07
N ILE A 684 11.55 31.42 18.92
CA ILE A 684 12.70 31.39 19.83
C ILE A 684 12.24 31.68 21.26
N HIS A 685 11.38 32.68 21.48
CA HIS A 685 10.84 32.99 22.81
C HIS A 685 10.07 31.81 23.41
N ILE A 686 9.32 31.05 22.59
CA ILE A 686 8.62 29.84 23.06
C ILE A 686 9.60 28.76 23.52
N ILE A 687 10.69 28.53 22.77
CA ILE A 687 11.65 27.45 23.05
C ILE A 687 12.61 27.83 24.18
N TYR A 688 13.20 29.01 24.10
CA TYR A 688 14.35 29.41 24.92
C TYR A 688 13.99 30.43 26.01
N GLY A 689 12.79 31.01 25.99
CA GLY A 689 12.32 31.91 27.04
C GLY A 689 12.09 31.20 28.38
N ASP A 690 12.36 31.92 29.47
CA ASP A 690 12.01 31.54 30.84
C ASP A 690 10.48 31.65 31.09
N ILE A 691 10.05 31.49 32.35
CA ILE A 691 8.63 31.63 32.73
C ILE A 691 8.05 33.03 32.47
N ASN A 692 8.89 34.05 32.35
CA ASN A 692 8.52 35.44 32.07
C ASN A 692 8.71 35.79 30.58
N GLY A 693 9.12 34.84 29.74
CA GLY A 693 9.41 35.05 28.31
C GLY A 693 10.77 35.71 28.04
N HIS A 694 11.62 35.87 29.06
CA HIS A 694 12.97 36.41 28.92
C HIS A 694 13.93 35.35 28.39
N ILE A 695 14.71 35.70 27.37
CA ILE A 695 15.82 34.88 26.87
C ILE A 695 17.10 35.42 27.50
N HIS A 696 17.81 34.58 28.24
CA HIS A 696 19.10 34.93 28.80
C HIS A 696 20.17 34.79 27.71
N GLY A 697 20.81 35.91 27.35
CA GLY A 697 21.78 35.97 26.25
C GLY A 697 21.16 36.28 24.89
N GLU A 698 22.03 36.49 23.89
CA GLU A 698 21.62 36.83 22.52
C GLU A 698 21.63 35.59 21.61
N ILE A 699 20.56 35.40 20.84
CA ILE A 699 20.44 34.34 19.82
C ILE A 699 20.33 35.02 18.45
N SER A 700 21.29 34.73 17.56
CA SER A 700 21.26 35.23 16.18
C SER A 700 20.63 34.22 15.22
N ILE A 701 19.94 34.73 14.20
CA ILE A 701 19.36 33.90 13.12
C ILE A 701 20.45 33.13 12.37
N HIS A 702 21.65 33.71 12.23
CA HIS A 702 22.79 33.02 11.65
C HIS A 702 23.14 31.75 12.43
N ASN A 703 23.26 31.83 13.76
CA ASN A 703 23.58 30.67 14.59
C ASN A 703 22.47 29.61 14.54
N LEU A 704 21.20 30.02 14.49
CA LEU A 704 20.08 29.10 14.32
C LEU A 704 20.09 28.38 12.97
N TYR A 705 20.43 29.10 11.89
CA TYR A 705 20.56 28.48 10.59
C TYR A 705 21.74 27.50 10.53
N GLN A 706 22.87 27.83 11.17
CA GLN A 706 23.98 26.88 11.32
C GLN A 706 23.54 25.62 12.09
N VAL A 707 22.76 25.78 13.18
CA VAL A 707 22.21 24.65 13.93
C VAL A 707 21.29 23.80 13.08
N TYR A 708 20.43 24.42 12.28
CA TYR A 708 19.58 23.73 11.33
C TYR A 708 20.40 22.85 10.38
N LEU A 709 21.49 23.39 9.80
CA LEU A 709 22.41 22.66 8.93
C LEU A 709 23.18 21.53 9.63
N MET A 710 23.62 21.74 10.88
CA MET A 710 24.41 20.75 11.65
C MET A 710 23.69 19.42 11.85
N GLN A 711 22.36 19.38 11.76
CA GLN A 711 21.54 18.16 11.93
C GLN A 711 21.74 17.12 10.83
N PHE A 712 22.14 17.56 9.63
CA PHE A 712 22.25 16.71 8.44
C PHE A 712 23.56 15.92 8.33
N ASP A 713 24.50 16.14 9.25
CA ASP A 713 25.80 15.46 9.30
C ASP A 713 25.84 14.42 10.44
N ASP A 714 26.78 13.46 10.36
CA ASP A 714 27.10 12.51 11.45
C ASP A 714 27.94 13.22 12.54
N ASN A 715 27.50 14.41 12.96
CA ASN A 715 28.22 15.26 13.90
C ASN A 715 28.15 14.65 15.30
N LYS A 716 29.30 14.18 15.79
CA LYS A 716 29.42 13.70 17.17
C LYS A 716 29.47 14.90 18.12
N ILE A 717 28.68 14.82 19.19
CA ILE A 717 28.80 15.73 20.33
C ILE A 717 30.26 15.74 20.80
N ASN A 718 30.86 16.92 20.81
CA ASN A 718 32.26 17.12 21.14
C ASN A 718 32.48 16.96 22.65
N LYS A 719 33.29 15.95 23.03
CA LYS A 719 33.63 15.67 24.43
C LYS A 719 34.44 16.77 25.10
N ASP A 720 35.18 17.58 24.33
CA ASP A 720 35.97 18.69 24.85
C ASP A 720 35.11 19.91 25.18
N PHE A 721 33.98 20.10 24.48
CA PHE A 721 33.00 21.13 24.85
C PHE A 721 32.46 20.93 26.26
N TYR A 722 32.19 19.67 26.66
CA TYR A 722 31.75 19.34 28.02
C TYR A 722 32.77 19.80 29.08
N LYS A 723 34.07 19.59 28.81
CA LYS A 723 35.15 20.01 29.72
C LYS A 723 35.28 21.54 29.81
N GLN A 724 34.99 22.24 28.72
CA GLN A 724 35.06 23.71 28.65
C GLN A 724 33.89 24.41 29.36
N CYS A 725 32.73 23.76 29.42
CA CYS A 725 31.51 24.36 29.96
C CYS A 725 31.50 24.53 31.50
N ASN A 726 32.51 24.04 32.26
CA ASN A 726 32.62 24.22 33.72
C ASN A 726 31.29 23.98 34.50
N LEU A 727 30.46 23.02 34.05
CA LEU A 727 29.20 22.60 34.69
C LEU A 727 29.47 21.76 35.95
N GLY A 728 30.30 22.27 36.86
CA GLY A 728 30.67 21.63 38.12
C GLY A 728 29.54 21.75 39.14
N GLU A 729 29.05 20.60 39.65
CA GLU A 729 28.11 20.39 40.78
C GLU A 729 26.79 21.19 40.81
N LYS A 730 26.60 22.19 39.94
CA LYS A 730 25.44 23.06 39.86
C LYS A 730 24.81 22.97 38.48
N GLY A 731 23.73 22.20 38.40
CA GLY A 731 22.66 22.44 37.44
C GLY A 731 22.65 21.57 36.18
N TYR A 732 21.52 20.89 35.98
CA TYR A 732 21.09 20.18 34.78
C TYR A 732 21.23 21.05 33.49
N PRO A 733 21.72 20.55 32.34
CA PRO A 733 22.03 21.31 31.10
C PRO A 733 20.89 22.12 30.45
N CYS A 734 19.70 22.12 31.04
CA CYS A 734 18.63 23.07 30.74
C CYS A 734 18.96 24.51 31.16
N TYR A 735 20.07 24.74 31.88
CA TYR A 735 20.52 26.04 32.39
C TYR A 735 21.41 26.87 31.45
N PHE A 736 21.64 26.47 30.19
CA PHE A 736 22.26 27.40 29.21
C PHE A 736 21.52 28.76 29.17
N ALA A 737 20.21 28.73 29.46
CA ALA A 737 19.36 29.90 29.61
C ALA A 737 19.50 30.63 30.94
N GLU A 738 20.56 30.47 31.75
CA GLU A 738 20.83 31.35 32.89
C GLU A 738 22.16 32.12 32.74
N GLU A 739 22.92 31.86 31.67
CA GLU A 739 24.17 32.55 31.37
C GLU A 739 23.92 33.85 30.59
N LYS A 740 24.71 34.90 30.87
CA LYS A 740 24.64 36.19 30.14
C LYS A 740 25.39 36.19 28.81
N ASN A 741 25.96 35.05 28.40
CA ASN A 741 26.78 34.93 27.19
C ASN A 741 25.91 34.77 25.92
N PRO A 742 26.38 35.20 24.74
CA PRO A 742 25.70 34.92 23.48
C PRO A 742 25.67 33.43 23.18
N TRP A 743 24.55 32.93 22.65
CA TRP A 743 24.37 31.52 22.34
C TRP A 743 25.15 31.12 21.09
N SER A 744 26.10 30.21 21.25
CA SER A 744 26.82 29.60 20.11
C SER A 744 25.96 28.58 19.37
N SER A 745 26.28 28.32 18.09
CA SER A 745 25.64 27.25 17.31
C SER A 745 25.79 25.87 17.98
N THR A 746 26.93 25.57 18.61
CA THR A 746 27.12 24.31 19.35
C THR A 746 26.16 24.19 20.53
N MET A 747 25.99 25.24 21.34
CA MET A 747 25.05 25.23 22.47
C MET A 747 23.61 24.99 22.00
N LEU A 748 23.19 25.73 20.97
CA LEU A 748 21.86 25.61 20.38
C LEU A 748 21.64 24.20 19.77
N PHE A 749 22.63 23.63 19.08
CA PHE A 749 22.54 22.27 18.56
C PHE A 749 22.35 21.25 19.67
N TYR A 750 23.06 21.39 20.79
CA TYR A 750 22.93 20.51 21.95
C TYR A 750 21.53 20.58 22.58
N THR A 751 20.85 21.73 22.53
CA THR A 751 19.47 21.83 23.01
C THR A 751 18.50 20.90 22.28
N ARG A 752 18.74 20.58 21.01
CA ARG A 752 17.94 19.63 20.20
C ARG A 752 18.08 18.16 20.64
N HIS A 753 18.89 17.89 21.67
CA HIS A 753 19.02 16.57 22.28
C HIS A 753 18.50 16.49 23.72
N CYS A 754 18.05 17.59 24.34
CA CYS A 754 17.63 17.61 25.74
C CYS A 754 16.14 17.80 25.95
N SER A 755 15.58 16.98 26.85
CA SER A 755 14.14 16.84 27.08
C SER A 755 13.43 18.15 27.46
N CYS A 756 14.07 19.06 28.19
CA CYS A 756 13.48 20.35 28.56
C CYS A 756 13.19 21.25 27.36
N TYR A 757 14.11 21.31 26.39
CA TYR A 757 13.91 22.05 25.15
C TYR A 757 13.03 21.26 24.17
N LEU A 758 13.26 19.94 24.05
CA LEU A 758 12.47 19.06 23.19
C LEU A 758 10.97 19.10 23.52
N LYS A 759 10.58 19.22 24.80
CA LYS A 759 9.18 19.40 25.20
C LYS A 759 8.56 20.69 24.66
N LYS A 760 9.33 21.80 24.65
CA LYS A 760 8.88 23.09 24.10
C LYS A 760 8.88 23.08 22.57
N MET A 761 9.93 22.52 21.97
CA MET A 761 10.11 22.32 20.52
C MET A 761 8.98 21.46 19.91
N ASN A 762 8.63 20.36 20.56
CA ASN A 762 7.60 19.42 20.09
C ASN A 762 6.17 19.84 20.51
N LYS A 763 6.01 21.00 21.17
CA LYS A 763 4.67 21.54 21.44
C LYS A 763 4.01 21.90 20.12
N PHE A 764 2.74 21.55 19.96
CA PHE A 764 1.97 21.94 18.78
C PHE A 764 1.44 23.37 18.92
N VAL A 765 1.49 24.10 17.80
CA VAL A 765 0.88 25.41 17.63
C VAL A 765 -0.04 25.39 16.42
N GLN A 766 -0.99 26.33 16.41
CA GLN A 766 -1.92 26.53 15.29
C GLN A 766 -1.58 27.82 14.57
N MET A 767 -1.67 27.80 13.24
CA MET A 767 -1.42 28.96 12.39
C MET A 767 -2.53 29.08 11.35
N GLU A 768 -3.08 30.28 11.21
CA GLU A 768 -3.97 30.62 10.10
C GLU A 768 -3.16 30.75 8.80
N ILE A 769 -3.65 30.12 7.73
CA ILE A 769 -2.97 30.08 6.43
C ILE A 769 -3.82 30.60 5.27
N ASP A 770 -5.05 31.05 5.52
CA ASP A 770 -5.89 31.74 4.54
C ASP A 770 -5.40 33.19 4.37
N ASN A 771 -4.22 33.34 3.78
CA ASN A 771 -3.60 34.65 3.57
C ASN A 771 -2.82 34.69 2.24
N ASP A 772 -3.07 35.72 1.44
CA ASP A 772 -2.44 35.93 0.12
C ASP A 772 -0.91 35.98 0.18
N PHE A 773 -0.36 36.47 1.29
CA PHE A 773 1.08 36.45 1.56
C PHE A 773 1.66 35.04 1.53
N LEU A 774 1.04 34.11 2.26
CA LEU A 774 1.51 32.73 2.35
C LEU A 774 1.32 32.00 1.02
N ARG A 775 0.21 32.27 0.31
CA ARG A 775 -0.02 31.73 -1.04
C ARG A 775 1.08 32.14 -2.01
N CYS A 776 1.57 33.38 -1.94
CA CYS A 776 2.69 33.84 -2.74
C CYS A 776 3.96 33.02 -2.45
N ILE A 777 4.31 32.85 -1.16
CA ILE A 777 5.42 31.99 -0.73
C ILE A 777 5.26 30.58 -1.30
N TYR A 778 4.08 29.98 -1.15
CA TYR A 778 3.84 28.60 -1.57
C TYR A 778 4.07 28.41 -3.08
N LYS A 779 3.53 29.32 -3.91
CA LYS A 779 3.66 29.25 -5.37
C LYS A 779 5.09 29.43 -5.84
N GLU A 780 5.77 30.47 -5.38
CA GLU A 780 7.15 30.75 -5.77
C GLU A 780 8.11 29.63 -5.28
N ALA A 781 7.90 29.10 -4.08
CA ALA A 781 8.70 28.00 -3.53
C ALA A 781 8.49 26.70 -4.32
N GLN A 782 7.23 26.36 -4.65
CA GLN A 782 6.89 25.19 -5.45
C GLN A 782 7.50 25.29 -6.86
N ALA A 783 7.39 26.46 -7.51
CA ALA A 783 7.99 26.69 -8.83
C ALA A 783 9.53 26.56 -8.80
N TYR A 784 10.19 27.12 -7.78
CA TYR A 784 11.63 26.98 -7.58
C TYR A 784 12.04 25.51 -7.48
N LEU A 785 11.32 24.71 -6.69
CA LEU A 785 11.64 23.28 -6.52
C LEU A 785 11.39 22.47 -7.78
N LEU A 786 10.29 22.72 -8.50
CA LEU A 786 10.03 22.07 -9.79
C LEU A 786 11.17 22.33 -10.78
N GLN A 787 11.62 23.57 -10.91
CA GLN A 787 12.75 23.93 -11.77
C GLN A 787 14.04 23.26 -11.33
N LYS A 788 14.31 23.25 -10.02
CA LYS A 788 15.50 22.63 -9.44
C LYS A 788 15.57 21.12 -9.69
N ILE A 789 14.45 20.41 -9.51
CA ILE A 789 14.33 18.97 -9.72
C ILE A 789 14.50 18.65 -11.21
N ALA A 790 13.79 19.38 -12.08
CA ALA A 790 13.89 19.21 -13.52
C ALA A 790 15.33 19.38 -14.03
N ASN A 791 16.01 20.45 -13.59
CA ASN A 791 17.40 20.73 -13.99
C ASN A 791 18.41 19.69 -13.47
N LYS A 792 18.16 19.08 -12.31
CA LYS A 792 19.04 18.03 -11.74
C LYS A 792 18.81 16.65 -12.36
N GLY A 793 17.75 16.46 -13.15
CA GLY A 793 17.40 15.15 -13.70
C GLY A 793 16.91 14.15 -12.63
N ILE A 794 16.34 14.66 -11.54
CA ILE A 794 15.73 13.85 -10.47
C ILE A 794 14.33 13.43 -10.93
N ILE A 795 13.96 12.19 -10.62
CA ILE A 795 12.70 11.59 -11.06
C ILE A 795 11.71 11.53 -9.90
N VAL A 796 10.42 11.73 -10.17
CA VAL A 796 9.35 11.57 -9.18
C VAL A 796 8.55 10.30 -9.49
N GLU A 797 8.49 9.38 -8.53
CA GLU A 797 7.68 8.16 -8.60
C GLU A 797 6.23 8.52 -8.24
N VAL A 798 5.30 8.42 -9.19
CA VAL A 798 3.88 8.74 -8.98
C VAL A 798 3.05 7.46 -8.84
N ASN A 799 2.13 7.46 -7.87
CA ASN A 799 1.27 6.32 -7.54
C ASN A 799 -0.21 6.77 -7.52
N PRO A 800 -0.89 6.92 -8.67
CA PRO A 800 -2.14 7.68 -8.76
C PRO A 800 -3.23 7.33 -7.74
N ILE A 801 -3.55 6.04 -7.55
CA ILE A 801 -4.57 5.62 -6.58
C ILE A 801 -4.09 5.81 -5.13
N SER A 802 -2.84 5.42 -4.83
CA SER A 802 -2.23 5.59 -3.50
C SER A 802 -2.22 7.05 -3.08
N ASN A 803 -1.71 7.92 -3.97
CA ASN A 803 -1.67 9.36 -3.78
C ASN A 803 -3.07 9.94 -3.53
N SER A 804 -4.08 9.47 -4.25
CA SER A 804 -5.45 9.93 -4.07
C SER A 804 -6.02 9.53 -2.70
N LEU A 805 -5.63 8.38 -2.14
CA LEU A 805 -6.16 7.86 -0.87
C LEU A 805 -5.37 8.33 0.37
N ILE A 806 -4.07 8.57 0.22
CA ILE A 806 -3.18 8.98 1.31
C ILE A 806 -2.95 10.48 1.30
N GLY A 807 -2.64 11.03 0.12
CA GLY A 807 -2.22 12.41 -0.07
C GLY A 807 -3.37 13.40 0.02
N ASP A 808 -2.99 14.68 0.12
CA ASP A 808 -3.93 15.77 0.30
C ASP A 808 -4.48 16.29 -1.04
N MET A 809 -5.32 15.47 -1.67
CA MET A 809 -6.01 15.80 -2.92
C MET A 809 -7.45 15.31 -2.88
N ASP A 810 -8.37 16.07 -3.47
CA ASP A 810 -9.80 15.77 -3.38
C ASP A 810 -10.33 14.82 -4.44
N ASP A 811 -9.70 14.84 -5.61
CA ASP A 811 -10.11 14.02 -6.73
C ASP A 811 -8.89 13.42 -7.41
N ILE A 812 -8.99 12.17 -7.83
CA ILE A 812 -7.97 11.52 -8.64
C ILE A 812 -7.84 12.21 -10.00
N PHE A 813 -8.89 12.86 -10.52
CA PHE A 813 -8.76 13.65 -11.76
C PHE A 813 -8.11 15.02 -11.55
N ASP A 814 -7.85 15.42 -10.31
CA ASP A 814 -7.01 16.56 -9.93
C ASP A 814 -5.57 16.15 -9.56
N HIS A 815 -5.12 14.98 -10.05
CA HIS A 815 -3.83 14.42 -9.67
C HIS A 815 -2.64 15.38 -9.89
N PRO A 816 -1.75 15.57 -8.89
CA PRO A 816 -0.57 16.46 -8.95
C PRO A 816 0.38 16.25 -10.14
N ILE A 817 0.39 15.07 -10.73
CA ILE A 817 1.30 14.69 -11.84
C ILE A 817 1.25 15.68 -13.01
N ILE A 818 0.09 16.26 -13.30
CA ILE A 818 -0.08 17.24 -14.39
C ILE A 818 0.62 18.57 -14.14
N LYS A 819 0.81 18.93 -12.87
CA LYS A 819 1.50 20.17 -12.47
C LYS A 819 2.99 19.90 -12.34
N ILE A 820 3.37 18.70 -11.92
CA ILE A 820 4.76 18.24 -11.82
C ILE A 820 5.38 18.11 -13.23
N ASN A 821 4.62 17.54 -14.17
CA ASN A 821 5.04 17.35 -15.55
C ASN A 821 3.95 17.83 -16.51
N ASP A 822 4.15 19.01 -17.10
CA ASP A 822 3.18 19.65 -18.00
C ASP A 822 3.56 19.61 -19.49
N THR A 823 4.50 18.74 -19.85
CA THR A 823 4.98 18.49 -21.23
C THR A 823 3.91 17.97 -22.21
N TYR A 824 2.65 17.80 -21.78
CA TYR A 824 1.52 17.53 -22.67
C TYR A 824 0.95 18.82 -23.28
N LYS A 825 1.34 20.00 -22.76
CA LYS A 825 0.97 21.30 -23.30
C LYS A 825 1.97 21.72 -24.39
N ASP A 826 1.47 22.30 -25.47
CA ASP A 826 2.29 22.80 -26.59
C ASP A 826 2.92 24.20 -26.34
N ASN A 827 2.98 24.67 -25.08
CA ASN A 827 3.41 26.02 -24.71
C ASN A 827 4.70 26.08 -23.87
N SER A 828 5.35 27.24 -23.87
CA SER A 828 6.67 27.50 -23.29
C SER A 828 6.78 27.12 -21.80
N ASN A 829 7.46 26.00 -21.59
CA ASN A 829 8.16 25.42 -20.43
C ASN A 829 8.15 26.18 -19.09
N TYR A 830 7.59 25.53 -18.06
CA TYR A 830 8.03 25.74 -16.67
C TYR A 830 8.18 24.43 -15.88
N ASN A 831 7.34 23.40 -16.09
CA ASN A 831 7.30 22.23 -15.20
C ASN A 831 7.55 20.90 -15.94
N HIS A 832 8.82 20.53 -16.11
CA HIS A 832 9.25 19.35 -16.88
C HIS A 832 9.99 18.32 -16.03
N VAL A 833 9.51 18.07 -14.82
CA VAL A 833 10.08 17.04 -13.94
C VAL A 833 9.80 15.66 -14.54
N MET A 834 10.82 14.81 -14.64
CA MET A 834 10.62 13.43 -15.08
C MET A 834 9.77 12.67 -14.05
N THR A 835 8.69 12.03 -14.50
CA THR A 835 7.81 11.23 -13.65
C THR A 835 7.73 9.80 -14.16
N THR A 836 7.44 8.87 -13.26
CA THR A 836 7.05 7.48 -13.55
C THR A 836 5.68 7.20 -12.95
N ILE A 837 4.96 6.18 -13.45
CA ILE A 837 3.68 5.74 -12.88
C ILE A 837 3.86 4.31 -12.34
N ASN A 838 3.40 4.09 -11.11
CA ASN A 838 3.60 2.85 -10.36
C ASN A 838 2.38 2.52 -9.48
N THR A 839 2.39 1.35 -8.82
CA THR A 839 1.23 0.86 -8.03
C THR A 839 1.32 1.06 -6.51
N ASP A 840 2.52 1.19 -5.96
CA ASP A 840 2.81 1.24 -4.52
C ASP A 840 2.40 -0.03 -3.76
N ASN A 841 1.12 -0.14 -3.39
CA ASN A 841 0.53 -1.28 -2.65
C ASN A 841 -0.75 -1.79 -3.34
N PRO A 842 -0.64 -2.40 -4.54
CA PRO A 842 -1.82 -2.70 -5.39
C PRO A 842 -2.86 -3.61 -4.74
N GLY A 843 -2.44 -4.48 -3.81
CA GLY A 843 -3.33 -5.34 -3.04
C GLY A 843 -4.12 -4.62 -1.95
N VAL A 844 -3.65 -3.47 -1.43
CA VAL A 844 -4.43 -2.62 -0.50
C VAL A 844 -5.39 -1.73 -1.29
N PHE A 845 -4.97 -1.28 -2.47
CA PHE A 845 -5.67 -0.29 -3.28
C PHE A 845 -6.59 -0.88 -4.37
N SER A 846 -6.69 -2.22 -4.47
CA SER A 846 -7.48 -2.92 -5.51
C SER A 846 -7.17 -2.42 -6.93
N THR A 847 -5.91 -2.46 -7.34
CA THR A 847 -5.49 -1.88 -8.62
C THR A 847 -4.35 -2.65 -9.28
N THR A 848 -4.06 -2.32 -10.54
CA THR A 848 -2.99 -2.89 -11.36
C THR A 848 -2.16 -1.78 -11.98
N LEU A 849 -0.94 -2.07 -12.43
CA LEU A 849 -0.05 -1.06 -13.03
C LEU A 849 -0.67 -0.46 -14.29
N SER A 850 -1.23 -1.29 -15.15
CA SER A 850 -1.87 -0.87 -16.40
C SER A 850 -3.06 0.06 -16.13
N ASN A 851 -3.83 -0.23 -15.07
CA ASN A 851 -4.96 0.61 -14.69
C ASN A 851 -4.52 1.99 -14.19
N GLN A 852 -3.34 2.12 -13.54
CA GLN A 852 -2.80 3.44 -13.17
C GLN A 852 -2.60 4.34 -14.39
N PHE A 853 -2.10 3.79 -15.51
CA PHE A 853 -1.98 4.53 -16.76
C PHE A 853 -3.34 4.90 -17.35
N GLY A 854 -4.32 3.99 -17.32
CA GLY A 854 -5.69 4.28 -17.78
C GLY A 854 -6.37 5.40 -16.98
N PHE A 855 -6.14 5.48 -15.67
CA PHE A 855 -6.66 6.58 -14.85
C PHE A 855 -6.07 7.93 -15.27
N ILE A 856 -4.75 7.98 -15.53
CA ILE A 856 -4.10 9.22 -15.96
C ILE A 856 -4.47 9.59 -17.40
N GLU A 857 -4.69 8.61 -18.28
CA GLU A 857 -5.20 8.87 -19.62
C GLU A 857 -6.55 9.58 -19.55
N GLN A 858 -7.47 9.00 -18.78
CA GLN A 858 -8.81 9.54 -18.64
C GLN A 858 -8.79 10.93 -18.01
N LEU A 859 -7.91 11.15 -17.03
CA LEU A 859 -7.66 12.46 -16.44
C LEU A 859 -7.30 13.53 -17.49
N LEU A 860 -6.43 13.19 -18.45
CA LEU A 860 -6.04 14.12 -19.51
C LEU A 860 -7.20 14.39 -20.48
N ILE A 861 -7.96 13.36 -20.83
CA ILE A 861 -9.15 13.49 -21.68
C ILE A 861 -10.20 14.38 -21.01
N ASP A 862 -10.46 14.18 -19.72
CA ASP A 862 -11.45 14.96 -18.95
C ASP A 862 -11.04 16.43 -18.80
N ARG A 863 -9.74 16.74 -18.92
CA ARG A 863 -9.21 18.11 -19.02
C ARG A 863 -9.29 18.74 -20.41
N GLY A 864 -9.81 18.01 -21.40
CA GLY A 864 -10.00 18.48 -22.76
C GLY A 864 -8.80 18.29 -23.68
N TYR A 865 -7.79 17.50 -23.27
CA TYR A 865 -6.70 17.12 -24.17
C TYR A 865 -7.15 16.03 -25.14
N SER A 866 -6.65 16.08 -26.37
CA SER A 866 -6.96 15.04 -27.36
C SER A 866 -6.35 13.70 -26.96
N LYS A 867 -6.97 12.62 -27.44
CA LYS A 867 -6.49 11.25 -27.24
C LYS A 867 -5.03 11.07 -27.69
N GLU A 868 -4.66 11.66 -28.83
CA GLU A 868 -3.29 11.61 -29.35
C GLU A 868 -2.29 12.29 -28.41
N GLN A 869 -2.59 13.50 -27.94
CA GLN A 869 -1.73 14.22 -26.97
C GLN A 869 -1.56 13.42 -25.67
N ALA A 870 -2.66 12.85 -25.15
CA ALA A 870 -2.64 12.05 -23.94
C ALA A 870 -1.75 10.79 -24.10
N LEU A 871 -1.94 10.06 -25.20
CA LEU A 871 -1.18 8.86 -25.53
C LEU A 871 0.31 9.14 -25.73
N GLN A 872 0.66 10.21 -26.44
CA GLN A 872 2.06 10.62 -26.62
C GLN A 872 2.74 10.97 -25.29
N TRP A 873 2.05 11.70 -24.41
CA TRP A 873 2.57 12.02 -23.09
C TRP A 873 2.71 10.74 -22.23
N ILE A 874 1.71 9.84 -22.25
CA ILE A 874 1.78 8.56 -21.54
C ILE A 874 2.95 7.71 -22.02
N ASP A 875 3.19 7.61 -23.33
CA ASP A 875 4.29 6.83 -23.88
C ASP A 875 5.65 7.36 -23.38
N ARG A 876 5.79 8.68 -23.25
CA ARG A 876 6.97 9.32 -22.65
C ARG A 876 7.12 8.97 -21.17
N ILE A 877 6.05 9.03 -20.38
CA ILE A 877 6.10 8.66 -18.95
C ILE A 877 6.43 7.16 -18.77
N ARG A 878 5.88 6.31 -19.63
CA ARG A 878 6.22 4.87 -19.70
C ARG A 878 7.70 4.66 -19.98
N GLU A 879 8.25 5.36 -20.97
CA GLU A 879 9.69 5.32 -21.28
C GLU A 879 10.56 5.83 -20.12
N ASN A 880 10.12 6.87 -19.39
CA ASN A 880 10.83 7.32 -18.19
C ASN A 880 11.01 6.15 -17.21
N GLY A 881 9.95 5.38 -16.94
CA GLY A 881 10.00 4.22 -16.02
C GLY A 881 10.99 3.13 -16.47
N LEU A 882 11.00 2.79 -17.76
CA LEU A 882 11.96 1.84 -18.33
C LEU A 882 13.41 2.33 -18.23
N ASN A 883 13.62 3.64 -18.42
CA ASN A 883 14.94 4.25 -18.43
C ASN A 883 15.47 4.51 -17.00
N SER A 884 14.58 4.74 -16.03
CA SER A 884 14.91 5.01 -14.62
C SER A 884 15.05 3.78 -13.73
N THR A 885 14.95 2.57 -14.27
CA THR A 885 15.14 1.36 -13.45
C THR A 885 16.58 1.24 -12.95
N PHE A 886 16.73 0.79 -11.69
CA PHE A 886 18.03 0.47 -11.10
C PHE A 886 18.57 -0.91 -11.50
N ILE A 887 17.80 -1.69 -12.26
CA ILE A 887 18.20 -3.01 -12.74
C ILE A 887 19.26 -2.88 -13.83
N GLN A 888 20.48 -3.35 -13.56
CA GLN A 888 21.64 -3.18 -14.45
C GLN A 888 21.78 -4.28 -15.50
N TYR A 889 21.21 -5.47 -15.26
CA TYR A 889 21.35 -6.63 -16.15
C TYR A 889 20.35 -6.64 -17.33
N LYS A 890 20.07 -5.47 -17.90
CA LYS A 890 19.03 -5.25 -18.92
C LYS A 890 19.15 -6.14 -20.16
N LYS A 891 20.38 -6.53 -20.53
CA LYS A 891 20.70 -7.31 -21.73
C LYS A 891 20.82 -8.82 -21.50
N MET A 892 20.73 -9.29 -20.25
CA MET A 892 20.84 -10.73 -19.97
C MET A 892 19.63 -11.50 -20.50
N SER A 893 19.88 -12.67 -21.10
CA SER A 893 18.84 -13.61 -21.48
C SER A 893 18.28 -14.34 -20.26
N LYS A 894 17.10 -14.96 -20.39
CA LYS A 894 16.53 -15.84 -19.38
C LYS A 894 17.51 -16.89 -18.87
N LYS A 895 18.24 -17.55 -19.79
CA LYS A 895 19.24 -18.58 -19.46
C LYS A 895 20.40 -18.01 -18.63
N ASP A 896 20.85 -16.79 -18.95
CA ASP A 896 21.92 -16.14 -18.20
C ASP A 896 21.45 -15.76 -16.79
N ILE A 897 20.20 -15.28 -16.65
CA ILE A 897 19.61 -14.95 -15.35
C ILE A 897 19.50 -16.21 -14.48
N ILE A 898 18.99 -17.32 -15.04
CA ILE A 898 18.89 -18.60 -14.33
C ILE A 898 20.27 -19.05 -13.83
N ARG A 899 21.30 -19.04 -14.69
CA ARG A 899 22.67 -19.43 -14.29
C ARG A 899 23.22 -18.57 -13.15
N GLU A 900 23.04 -17.25 -13.21
CA GLU A 900 23.48 -16.35 -12.15
C GLU A 900 22.74 -16.61 -10.84
N LEU A 901 21.42 -16.80 -10.89
CA LEU A 901 20.62 -17.11 -9.71
C LEU A 901 20.96 -18.48 -9.11
N GLU A 902 21.21 -19.51 -9.92
CA GLU A 902 21.67 -20.83 -9.45
C GLU A 902 23.04 -20.72 -8.76
N TYR A 903 23.95 -19.91 -9.31
CA TYR A 903 25.25 -19.65 -8.71
C TYR A 903 25.16 -18.89 -7.39
N ILE A 904 24.26 -17.90 -7.30
CA ILE A 904 23.96 -17.19 -6.04
C ILE A 904 23.34 -18.15 -5.03
N LYS A 905 22.35 -18.96 -5.44
CA LYS A 905 21.68 -19.93 -4.58
C LYS A 905 22.66 -20.91 -3.94
N LYS A 906 23.58 -21.46 -4.73
CA LYS A 906 24.63 -22.38 -4.23
C LYS A 906 25.48 -21.72 -3.13
N GLN A 907 25.93 -20.49 -3.34
CA GLN A 907 26.69 -19.74 -2.33
C GLN A 907 25.86 -19.46 -1.07
N LEU A 908 24.56 -19.22 -1.20
CA LEU A 908 23.67 -19.02 -0.06
C LEU A 908 23.44 -20.33 0.72
N ASP A 909 23.27 -21.46 0.03
CA ASP A 909 23.12 -22.79 0.64
C ASP A 909 24.38 -23.23 1.41
N GLU A 910 25.58 -22.86 0.94
CA GLU A 910 26.86 -23.13 1.63
C GLU A 910 27.06 -22.30 2.91
N ASN A 911 26.27 -21.24 3.11
CA ASN A 911 26.38 -20.26 4.20
C ASN A 911 25.18 -20.28 5.18
N ILE A 912 24.25 -21.23 5.03
CA ILE A 912 23.11 -21.50 5.93
C ILE A 912 23.42 -22.72 6.78
#